data_AF-A0A9E2VH15-F1
#
_entry.id   AF-A0A9E2VH15-F1
#
_cell.length_a   1.000
_cell.length_b   1.000
_cell.length_c   1.000
_cell.angle_alpha   90.00
_cell.angle_beta   90.00
_cell.angle_gamma   90.00
#
_symmetry.space_group_name_H-M   'P 1'
#
loop_
_entity.id
_entity.type
_entity.pdbx_description
1 polymer ?
#
loop_
_entity_poly.entity_id
_entity_poly.type
_entity_poly.pdbx_seq_one_letter_code
_entity_poly.pdbx_strand_id
1 'polypeptide(L)'
;MNTPSLFELLPALYRLRDAQLAQAQNLLTPAETIELQTLQALPPPLTPVQQQQLQALQAKAARGPLQSLLMLIDEQLAVVRENLAQLYDDQFIETCAPWVIPYLGDLLGYQPVHGVAPAVASPRAEVAHTISFRRRKGTVLVLEQLARDVTGWGAHAVEFFQLLAATQYLNHLRARNFYAPDLRAWEPRAYLDTGFDTTAHTVDVRRIAVERGRYNIPNLGIFLWSLNAYSLTMVPAAVATTPTPCFRFSPLGADLPLFNNPVFQGADITAPAQPRNVPDRLRRHVLCQDLWPASPSAAAPEYYGIGKSLALYLDHVLVPPSQIQVCDLSGQEGHWANLPAAGSPFSVAVDPRLGRIALPPPPPGASVPRVHASFYYGFNADLGGGEYPRSDTFGASGEQPVVRVPGDYPTIHDALNALAGDGVVEITNSDTYTEPAGLNVKVNANGHVELRAADACRPALLLGAEMAVEGGADSAFDLNGLLIAYAPPTGGAPLPAALLHVPAASANQLSRLGLTHCTLVPGWALGPEGDPQPAYTRRPSVLVELPGLEFRAQQSILGGLWVDREATASVSDSIIDATDRAGVAYVGRIDPGTSQPAAGGALTLQGCTVIGKVYASLFALVSNCILWAERSQAEQAAVPPLWQAALWTLRRQEGCVRFSYLPTEAILPRQFQCVQESQTSPEPWFRSLRYGQPDYAKLFAATPDAIRRGADDAGEMGAFHFLLAPLRETDLRVRLQEYLPAGLEFGIFYET
;
A
#
# COMPACT_ATOMS: atom_id res chain seq x y z
N MET A 1 29.82 -4.13 -20.51
CA MET A 1 30.78 -4.71 -21.47
C MET A 1 30.83 -6.21 -21.20
N ASN A 2 30.42 -7.06 -22.15
CA ASN A 2 30.48 -8.51 -21.96
C ASN A 2 31.93 -8.95 -21.90
N THR A 3 32.41 -9.32 -20.72
CA THR A 3 33.71 -9.98 -20.58
C THR A 3 33.69 -11.31 -21.33
N PRO A 4 34.71 -11.63 -22.15
CA PRO A 4 34.79 -12.90 -22.84
C PRO A 4 34.84 -14.06 -21.84
N SER A 5 34.19 -15.18 -22.16
CA SER A 5 34.21 -16.38 -21.31
C SER A 5 35.64 -16.92 -21.17
N LEU A 6 35.98 -17.59 -20.06
CA LEU A 6 37.32 -18.18 -19.89
C LEU A 6 37.67 -19.13 -21.04
N PHE A 7 36.68 -19.80 -21.61
CA PHE A 7 36.86 -20.68 -22.76
C PHE A 7 37.32 -19.92 -24.01
N GLU A 8 36.82 -18.70 -24.25
CA GLU A 8 37.23 -17.86 -25.38
C GLU A 8 38.66 -17.33 -25.25
N LEU A 9 39.14 -17.18 -24.01
CA LEU A 9 40.52 -16.79 -23.71
C LEU A 9 41.53 -17.91 -23.97
N LEU A 10 41.08 -19.16 -24.15
CA LEU A 10 41.96 -20.27 -24.48
C LEU A 10 42.47 -20.21 -25.94
N PRO A 11 43.73 -20.65 -26.18
CA PRO A 11 44.23 -20.87 -27.53
C PRO A 11 43.30 -21.78 -28.34
N ALA A 12 43.10 -21.44 -29.62
CA ALA A 12 42.16 -22.13 -30.51
C ALA A 12 42.39 -23.66 -30.58
N LEU A 13 43.63 -24.13 -30.42
CA LEU A 13 43.98 -25.55 -30.38
C LEU A 13 43.19 -26.33 -29.32
N TYR A 14 43.05 -25.80 -28.10
CA TYR A 14 42.34 -26.48 -27.02
C TYR A 14 40.83 -26.47 -27.23
N ARG A 15 40.28 -25.36 -27.76
CA ARG A 15 38.86 -25.27 -28.10
C ARG A 15 38.47 -26.27 -29.20
N LEU A 16 39.31 -26.40 -30.22
CA LEU A 16 39.11 -27.37 -31.31
C LEU A 16 39.18 -28.82 -30.80
N ARG A 17 40.12 -29.11 -29.89
CA ARG A 17 40.24 -30.45 -29.29
C ARG A 17 39.07 -30.79 -28.36
N ASP A 18 38.56 -29.81 -27.62
CA ASP A 18 37.38 -29.99 -26.77
C ASP A 18 36.10 -30.23 -27.59
N ALA A 19 35.93 -29.52 -28.70
CA ALA A 19 34.85 -29.76 -29.65
C ALA A 19 34.93 -31.16 -30.30
N GLN A 20 36.15 -31.63 -30.61
CA GLN A 20 36.36 -33.01 -31.10
C GLN A 20 35.99 -34.07 -30.03
N LEU A 21 36.25 -33.80 -28.76
CA LEU A 21 35.86 -34.69 -27.66
C LEU A 21 34.35 -34.70 -27.44
N ALA A 22 33.68 -33.55 -27.53
CA ALA A 22 32.22 -33.44 -27.50
C ALA A 22 31.55 -34.27 -28.61
N GLN A 23 32.19 -34.36 -29.78
CA GLN A 23 31.72 -35.18 -30.90
C GLN A 23 32.00 -36.68 -30.71
N ALA A 24 33.00 -37.05 -29.90
CA ALA A 24 33.44 -38.43 -29.72
C ALA A 24 32.84 -39.12 -28.47
N GLN A 25 32.33 -38.36 -27.51
CA GLN A 25 31.76 -38.85 -26.26
C GLN A 25 30.33 -38.32 -26.09
N ASN A 26 29.39 -39.20 -25.73
CA ASN A 26 28.03 -38.75 -25.40
C ASN A 26 28.03 -38.16 -23.98
N LEU A 27 27.91 -36.85 -23.88
CA LEU A 27 27.97 -36.09 -22.61
C LEU A 27 26.58 -35.85 -21.99
N LEU A 28 25.51 -36.24 -22.69
CA LEU A 28 24.16 -36.25 -22.12
C LEU A 28 23.94 -37.50 -21.27
N THR A 29 23.22 -37.35 -20.18
CA THR A 29 22.74 -38.51 -19.42
C THR A 29 21.73 -39.32 -20.25
N PRO A 30 21.51 -40.61 -19.94
CA PRO A 30 20.51 -41.42 -20.65
C PRO A 30 19.11 -40.80 -20.62
N ALA A 31 18.72 -40.15 -19.51
CA ALA A 31 17.45 -39.47 -19.37
C ALA A 31 17.33 -38.24 -20.29
N GLU A 32 18.36 -37.39 -20.33
CA GLU A 32 18.39 -36.19 -21.18
C GLU A 32 18.45 -36.53 -22.68
N THR A 33 19.08 -37.66 -23.02
CA THR A 33 19.10 -38.16 -24.41
C THR A 33 17.70 -38.56 -24.86
N ILE A 34 16.94 -39.23 -23.99
CA ILE A 34 15.54 -39.57 -24.23
C ILE A 34 14.71 -38.28 -24.36
N GLU A 35 14.86 -37.35 -23.43
CA GLU A 35 14.15 -36.07 -23.40
C GLU A 35 14.35 -35.27 -24.70
N LEU A 36 15.60 -35.10 -25.14
CA LEU A 36 15.94 -34.43 -26.40
C LEU A 36 15.28 -35.11 -27.61
N GLN A 37 15.26 -36.45 -27.64
CA GLN A 37 14.59 -37.20 -28.71
C GLN A 37 13.07 -36.99 -28.68
N THR A 38 12.45 -36.95 -27.50
CA THR A 38 11.01 -36.63 -27.36
C THR A 38 10.70 -35.22 -27.86
N LEU A 39 11.50 -34.22 -27.46
CA LEU A 39 11.30 -32.83 -27.88
C LEU A 39 11.50 -32.64 -29.38
N GLN A 40 12.45 -33.37 -30.00
CA GLN A 40 12.65 -33.36 -31.45
C GLN A 40 11.53 -34.06 -32.24
N ALA A 41 10.82 -35.00 -31.62
CA ALA A 41 9.72 -35.75 -32.24
C ALA A 41 8.37 -35.01 -32.21
N LEU A 42 8.26 -33.90 -31.48
CA LEU A 42 7.04 -33.10 -31.40
C LEU A 42 6.80 -32.29 -32.70
N PRO A 43 5.55 -32.21 -33.21
CA PRO A 43 5.23 -31.43 -34.39
C PRO A 43 5.26 -29.91 -34.08
N PRO A 44 5.81 -29.07 -34.97
CA PRO A 44 5.83 -27.62 -34.77
C PRO A 44 4.44 -26.97 -34.94
N PRO A 45 4.14 -25.84 -34.26
CA PRO A 45 5.04 -25.07 -33.41
C PRO A 45 5.15 -25.63 -31.98
N LEU A 46 6.37 -25.64 -31.45
CA LEU A 46 6.65 -25.96 -30.05
C LEU A 46 6.21 -24.79 -29.14
N THR A 47 5.83 -25.08 -27.90
CA THR A 47 5.62 -24.02 -26.91
C THR A 47 6.95 -23.32 -26.59
N PRO A 48 6.94 -22.05 -26.13
CA PRO A 48 8.16 -21.33 -25.77
C PRO A 48 9.06 -22.10 -24.79
N VAL A 49 8.46 -22.78 -23.81
CA VAL A 49 9.15 -23.61 -22.82
C VAL A 49 9.83 -24.82 -23.48
N GLN A 50 9.11 -25.55 -24.34
CA GLN A 50 9.66 -26.70 -25.07
C GLN A 50 10.81 -26.28 -26.00
N GLN A 51 10.69 -25.10 -26.62
CA GLN A 51 11.71 -24.56 -27.49
C GLN A 51 12.97 -24.16 -26.72
N GLN A 52 12.82 -23.58 -25.52
CA GLN A 52 13.93 -23.27 -24.62
C GLN A 52 14.63 -24.53 -24.11
N GLN A 53 13.88 -25.57 -23.72
CA GLN A 53 14.43 -26.85 -23.27
C GLN A 53 15.21 -27.56 -24.40
N LEU A 54 14.67 -27.58 -25.62
CA LEU A 54 15.35 -28.13 -26.78
C LEU A 54 16.69 -27.41 -27.04
N GLN A 55 16.69 -26.08 -26.97
CA GLN A 55 17.91 -25.28 -27.13
C GLN A 55 18.94 -25.56 -26.02
N ALA A 56 18.50 -25.69 -24.77
CA ALA A 56 19.37 -25.98 -23.64
C ALA A 56 20.06 -27.35 -23.76
N LEU A 57 19.29 -28.40 -24.11
CA LEU A 57 19.81 -29.75 -24.29
C LEU A 57 20.73 -29.86 -25.51
N GLN A 58 20.41 -29.19 -26.62
CA GLN A 58 21.30 -29.10 -27.79
C GLN A 58 22.60 -28.37 -27.46
N ALA A 59 22.51 -27.26 -26.71
CA ALA A 59 23.69 -26.55 -26.26
C ALA A 59 24.54 -27.40 -25.31
N LYS A 60 23.94 -28.19 -24.42
CA LYS A 60 24.64 -29.13 -23.54
C LYS A 60 25.34 -30.24 -24.33
N ALA A 61 24.69 -30.79 -25.34
CA ALA A 61 25.26 -31.82 -26.22
C ALA A 61 26.46 -31.33 -27.03
N ALA A 62 26.50 -30.04 -27.38
CA ALA A 62 27.57 -29.45 -28.18
C ALA A 62 28.80 -28.98 -27.37
N ARG A 63 28.70 -28.94 -26.02
CA ARG A 63 29.77 -28.47 -25.13
C ARG A 63 30.72 -29.61 -24.77
N GLY A 64 32.02 -29.38 -24.88
CA GLY A 64 33.03 -30.35 -24.45
C GLY A 64 33.27 -30.35 -22.93
N PRO A 65 33.98 -31.36 -22.40
CA PRO A 65 34.25 -31.47 -20.96
C PRO A 65 35.08 -30.30 -20.41
N LEU A 66 36.01 -29.75 -21.19
CA LEU A 66 36.82 -28.61 -20.78
C LEU A 66 35.99 -27.33 -20.75
N GLN A 67 35.15 -27.09 -21.76
CA GLN A 67 34.21 -25.97 -21.76
C GLN A 67 33.26 -26.06 -20.55
N SER A 68 32.76 -27.25 -20.24
CA SER A 68 31.84 -27.47 -19.11
C SER A 68 32.50 -27.21 -17.75
N LEU A 69 33.75 -27.66 -17.57
CA LEU A 69 34.54 -27.35 -16.37
C LEU A 69 34.83 -25.85 -16.24
N LEU A 70 35.23 -25.20 -17.35
CA LEU A 70 35.53 -23.77 -17.35
C LEU A 70 34.29 -22.92 -17.13
N MET A 71 33.11 -23.35 -17.58
CA MET A 71 31.84 -22.70 -17.26
C MET A 71 31.56 -22.72 -15.75
N LEU A 72 31.79 -23.85 -15.07
CA LEU A 72 31.62 -23.94 -13.62
C LEU A 72 32.63 -23.03 -12.89
N ILE A 73 33.87 -22.95 -13.40
CA ILE A 73 34.89 -22.04 -12.85
C ILE A 73 34.51 -20.58 -13.11
N ASP A 74 33.98 -20.25 -14.29
CA ASP A 74 33.46 -18.93 -14.65
C ASP A 74 32.34 -18.49 -13.70
N GLU A 75 31.41 -19.39 -13.36
CA GLU A 75 30.37 -19.12 -12.35
C GLU A 75 30.97 -18.75 -10.99
N GLN A 76 31.94 -19.52 -10.49
CA GLN A 76 32.57 -19.21 -9.20
C GLN A 76 33.40 -17.93 -9.25
N LEU A 77 34.08 -17.65 -10.37
CA LEU A 77 34.80 -16.39 -10.56
C LEU A 77 33.85 -15.20 -10.68
N ALA A 78 32.67 -15.37 -11.27
CA ALA A 78 31.64 -14.35 -11.29
C ALA A 78 31.18 -14.01 -9.87
N VAL A 79 30.96 -15.01 -9.01
CA VAL A 79 30.65 -14.78 -7.58
C VAL A 79 31.75 -14.01 -6.87
N VAL A 80 33.02 -14.37 -7.07
CA VAL A 80 34.15 -13.64 -6.47
C VAL A 80 34.25 -12.21 -7.00
N ARG A 81 34.04 -12.02 -8.30
CA ARG A 81 34.07 -10.69 -8.94
C ARG A 81 32.96 -9.80 -8.40
N GLU A 82 31.75 -10.34 -8.27
CA GLU A 82 30.61 -9.63 -7.68
C GLU A 82 30.92 -9.23 -6.24
N ASN A 83 31.49 -10.14 -5.46
CA ASN A 83 31.87 -9.84 -4.08
C ASN A 83 32.97 -8.77 -4.00
N LEU A 84 33.93 -8.76 -4.93
CA LEU A 84 34.94 -7.69 -5.03
C LEU A 84 34.34 -6.34 -5.47
N ALA A 85 33.36 -6.36 -6.37
CA ALA A 85 32.62 -5.16 -6.75
C ALA A 85 31.84 -4.62 -5.54
N GLN A 86 31.13 -5.49 -4.82
CA GLN A 86 30.43 -5.12 -3.60
C GLN A 86 31.39 -4.58 -2.52
N LEU A 87 32.59 -5.15 -2.37
CA LEU A 87 33.61 -4.62 -1.43
C LEU A 87 34.12 -3.22 -1.81
N TYR A 88 34.12 -2.88 -3.09
CA TYR A 88 34.43 -1.51 -3.53
C TYR A 88 33.24 -0.59 -3.26
N ASP A 89 32.02 -1.04 -3.55
CA ASP A 89 30.79 -0.31 -3.26
C ASP A 89 30.60 -0.08 -1.75
N ASP A 90 31.07 -1.00 -0.91
CA ASP A 90 31.08 -0.88 0.55
C ASP A 90 31.88 0.32 1.08
N GLN A 91 32.71 0.96 0.25
CA GLN A 91 33.43 2.19 0.61
C GLN A 91 32.57 3.45 0.47
N PHE A 92 31.45 3.40 -0.23
CA PHE A 92 30.58 4.54 -0.52
C PHE A 92 29.24 4.38 0.18
N ILE A 93 28.80 5.40 0.92
CA ILE A 93 27.58 5.31 1.72
C ILE A 93 26.34 5.03 0.85
N GLU A 94 26.34 5.50 -0.40
CA GLU A 94 25.25 5.35 -1.36
C GLU A 94 25.06 3.90 -1.85
N THR A 95 26.17 3.16 -2.01
CA THR A 95 26.18 1.82 -2.64
C THR A 95 26.57 0.69 -1.67
N CYS A 96 27.07 1.02 -0.48
CA CYS A 96 27.50 0.02 0.50
C CYS A 96 26.39 -0.92 0.96
N ALA A 97 26.75 -2.13 1.34
CA ALA A 97 25.83 -3.06 1.98
C ALA A 97 25.34 -2.50 3.34
N PRO A 98 24.09 -2.79 3.76
CA PRO A 98 23.51 -2.22 4.98
C PRO A 98 24.33 -2.46 6.26
N TRP A 99 25.05 -3.58 6.34
CA TRP A 99 25.88 -3.94 7.49
C TRP A 99 27.13 -3.04 7.63
N VAL A 100 27.56 -2.34 6.56
CA VAL A 100 28.73 -1.45 6.56
C VAL A 100 28.41 -0.06 7.10
N ILE A 101 27.15 0.36 7.00
CA ILE A 101 26.70 1.71 7.36
C ILE A 101 27.11 2.12 8.78
N PRO A 102 26.97 1.27 9.83
CA PRO A 102 27.41 1.63 11.18
C PRO A 102 28.91 1.96 11.26
N TYR A 103 29.75 1.24 10.50
CA TYR A 103 31.20 1.48 10.48
C TYR A 103 31.56 2.81 9.81
N LEU A 104 30.88 3.15 8.70
CA LEU A 104 31.01 4.47 8.09
C LEU A 104 30.51 5.58 9.02
N GLY A 105 29.42 5.31 9.75
CA GLY A 105 28.89 6.18 10.79
C GLY A 105 29.92 6.46 11.89
N ASP A 106 30.57 5.42 12.43
CA ASP A 106 31.57 5.55 13.49
C ASP A 106 32.74 6.45 13.07
N LEU A 107 33.19 6.36 11.81
CA LEU A 107 34.24 7.23 11.27
C LEU A 107 33.84 8.71 11.27
N LEU A 108 32.55 9.00 11.08
CA LEU A 108 32.00 10.35 11.13
C LEU A 108 31.60 10.76 12.56
N GLY A 109 31.76 9.86 13.54
CA GLY A 109 31.25 10.06 14.90
C GLY A 109 29.72 10.17 14.94
N TYR A 110 29.03 9.46 14.06
CA TYR A 110 27.59 9.24 14.11
C TYR A 110 27.32 8.17 15.18
N GLN A 111 26.51 8.50 16.19
CA GLN A 111 26.09 7.54 17.20
C GLN A 111 24.68 7.04 16.87
N PRO A 112 24.48 5.75 16.59
CA PRO A 112 23.12 5.23 16.39
C PRO A 112 22.32 5.34 17.69
N VAL A 113 21.07 5.77 17.59
CA VAL A 113 20.17 5.74 18.75
C VAL A 113 19.83 4.27 19.01
N HIS A 114 20.22 3.76 20.19
CA HIS A 114 20.08 2.36 20.56
C HIS A 114 18.64 1.85 20.37
N GLY A 115 18.46 0.74 19.65
CA GLY A 115 17.29 -0.15 19.79
C GLY A 115 16.33 -0.28 18.60
N VAL A 116 16.55 0.38 17.47
CA VAL A 116 15.60 0.29 16.33
C VAL A 116 16.09 -0.72 15.31
N ALA A 117 15.21 -1.65 14.91
CA ALA A 117 15.48 -2.65 13.90
C ALA A 117 16.05 -2.02 12.62
N PRO A 118 17.07 -2.62 11.97
CA PRO A 118 17.63 -2.17 10.69
C PRO A 118 16.61 -2.00 9.54
N ALA A 119 15.35 -2.40 9.77
CA ALA A 119 14.31 -2.60 8.77
C ALA A 119 13.59 -1.32 8.32
N VAL A 120 13.61 -0.21 9.08
CA VAL A 120 12.58 0.85 8.88
C VAL A 120 13.11 2.26 8.62
N ALA A 121 14.40 2.49 8.73
CA ALA A 121 15.08 3.60 8.06
C ALA A 121 16.55 3.19 7.93
N SER A 122 17.06 3.11 6.69
CA SER A 122 18.49 2.91 6.51
C SER A 122 19.18 4.14 7.10
N PRO A 123 20.05 4.01 8.12
CA PRO A 123 20.82 5.14 8.65
C PRO A 123 21.73 5.77 7.58
N ARG A 124 21.76 5.20 6.37
CA ARG A 124 22.42 5.71 5.18
C ARG A 124 22.19 7.20 4.94
N ALA A 125 20.93 7.67 4.97
CA ALA A 125 20.65 9.08 4.70
C ALA A 125 21.27 10.00 5.77
N GLU A 126 21.11 9.64 7.05
CA GLU A 126 21.70 10.38 8.16
C GLU A 126 23.23 10.37 8.13
N VAL A 127 23.83 9.19 7.93
CA VAL A 127 25.28 9.03 7.86
C VAL A 127 25.84 9.83 6.68
N ALA A 128 25.21 9.74 5.50
CA ALA A 128 25.61 10.50 4.31
C ALA A 128 25.57 12.02 4.55
N HIS A 129 24.55 12.52 5.25
CA HIS A 129 24.37 13.95 5.47
C HIS A 129 24.97 14.48 6.77
N THR A 130 25.57 13.65 7.62
CA THR A 130 26.10 14.04 8.95
C THR A 130 27.05 15.24 8.88
N ILE A 131 27.96 15.28 7.90
CA ILE A 131 28.88 16.43 7.73
C ILE A 131 28.10 17.69 7.34
N SER A 132 27.13 17.56 6.43
CA SER A 132 26.28 18.64 5.96
C SER A 132 25.42 19.24 7.08
N PHE A 133 24.87 18.39 7.96
CA PHE A 133 24.12 18.81 9.15
C PHE A 133 24.98 19.61 10.12
N ARG A 134 26.19 19.13 10.43
CA ARG A 134 27.10 19.80 11.38
C ARG A 134 27.56 21.16 10.87
N ARG A 135 27.79 21.31 9.56
CA ARG A 135 28.18 22.59 8.96
C ARG A 135 27.08 23.65 8.99
N ARG A 136 25.81 23.23 9.03
CA ARG A 136 24.62 24.09 9.01
C ARG A 136 23.86 24.07 10.35
N LYS A 137 24.48 23.53 11.40
CA LYS A 137 23.88 23.38 12.73
C LYS A 137 23.33 24.71 13.26
N GLY A 138 22.14 24.64 13.84
CA GLY A 138 21.42 25.82 14.34
C GLY A 138 20.62 26.59 13.28
N THR A 139 20.47 26.06 12.07
CA THR A 139 19.56 26.62 11.05
C THR A 139 18.29 25.79 10.92
N VAL A 140 17.19 26.45 10.60
CA VAL A 140 15.85 25.82 10.43
C VAL A 140 15.86 24.75 9.33
N LEU A 141 16.60 25.01 8.24
CA LEU A 141 16.73 24.10 7.11
C LEU A 141 17.36 22.76 7.49
N VAL A 142 18.30 22.74 8.45
CA VAL A 142 18.86 21.48 8.96
C VAL A 142 17.82 20.71 9.76
N LEU A 143 16.98 21.38 10.55
CA LEU A 143 15.92 20.70 11.29
C LEU A 143 14.90 20.06 10.34
N GLU A 144 14.56 20.75 9.24
CA GLU A 144 13.70 20.21 8.19
C GLU A 144 14.34 19.00 7.49
N GLN A 145 15.61 19.11 7.06
CA GLN A 145 16.30 18.01 6.38
C GLN A 145 16.49 16.81 7.31
N LEU A 146 16.85 17.05 8.56
CA LEU A 146 16.97 16.01 9.59
C LEU A 146 15.64 15.31 9.83
N ALA A 147 14.53 16.07 9.94
CA ALA A 147 13.19 15.50 10.08
C ALA A 147 12.83 14.58 8.91
N ARG A 148 13.10 15.02 7.67
CA ARG A 148 12.87 14.22 6.47
C ARG A 148 13.75 12.96 6.45
N ASP A 149 15.04 13.09 6.75
CA ASP A 149 16.01 12.00 6.58
C ASP A 149 15.87 10.92 7.68
N VAL A 150 15.50 11.30 8.91
CA VAL A 150 15.26 10.37 10.04
C VAL A 150 13.93 9.64 9.89
N THR A 151 12.86 10.35 9.52
CA THR A 151 11.50 9.78 9.52
C THR A 151 11.09 9.19 8.17
N GLY A 152 11.74 9.60 7.09
CA GLY A 152 11.30 9.32 5.72
C GLY A 152 10.02 10.06 5.30
N TRP A 153 9.49 10.94 6.14
CA TRP A 153 8.24 11.67 5.88
C TRP A 153 8.50 13.05 5.27
N GLY A 154 7.48 13.60 4.61
CA GLY A 154 7.48 15.01 4.24
C GLY A 154 7.60 15.86 5.50
N ALA A 155 8.49 16.86 5.50
CA ALA A 155 8.75 17.68 6.66
C ALA A 155 8.82 19.17 6.29
N HIS A 156 8.33 20.02 7.20
CA HIS A 156 8.50 21.46 7.11
C HIS A 156 8.79 22.05 8.49
N ALA A 157 9.83 22.88 8.58
CA ALA A 157 10.22 23.52 9.83
C ALA A 157 9.88 25.02 9.83
N VAL A 158 9.20 25.47 10.88
CA VAL A 158 8.64 26.82 11.00
C VAL A 158 9.22 27.53 12.22
N GLU A 159 9.70 28.75 12.00
CA GLU A 159 10.08 29.67 13.07
C GLU A 159 8.88 30.51 13.52
N PHE A 160 8.24 30.14 14.63
CA PHE A 160 6.99 30.79 15.04
C PHE A 160 7.14 32.27 15.38
N PHE A 161 8.34 32.73 15.74
CA PHE A 161 8.59 34.17 15.97
C PHE A 161 8.40 35.03 14.71
N GLN A 162 8.51 34.45 13.51
CA GLN A 162 8.23 35.14 12.25
C GLN A 162 6.74 35.37 12.05
N LEU A 163 5.91 34.46 12.59
CA LEU A 163 4.45 34.50 12.56
C LEU A 163 3.85 35.27 13.74
N LEU A 164 4.65 35.87 14.62
CA LEU A 164 4.12 36.69 15.72
C LEU A 164 3.68 38.07 15.25
N ALA A 165 2.44 38.43 15.59
CA ALA A 165 1.95 39.79 15.51
C ALA A 165 2.89 40.75 16.26
N ALA A 166 3.35 41.80 15.57
CA ALA A 166 4.24 42.80 16.14
C ALA A 166 3.78 44.22 15.79
N THR A 167 3.93 45.13 16.74
CA THR A 167 3.92 46.57 16.45
C THR A 167 5.24 46.95 15.78
N GLN A 168 5.18 47.74 14.71
CA GLN A 168 6.38 48.05 13.91
C GLN A 168 7.38 48.88 14.73
N TYR A 169 8.61 48.37 14.85
CA TYR A 169 9.72 49.06 15.50
C TYR A 169 10.69 49.56 14.43
N LEU A 170 11.08 50.84 14.49
CA LEU A 170 11.84 51.49 13.41
C LEU A 170 13.22 50.85 13.15
N ASN A 171 13.86 50.25 14.16
CA ASN A 171 15.14 49.56 13.97
C ASN A 171 14.98 48.10 13.46
N HIS A 172 13.75 47.58 13.43
CA HIS A 172 13.46 46.22 12.96
C HIS A 172 12.09 46.18 12.27
N LEU A 173 12.02 46.80 11.08
CA LEU A 173 10.81 46.84 10.27
C LEU A 173 10.48 45.46 9.70
N ARG A 174 9.26 44.99 9.93
CA ARG A 174 8.74 43.74 9.39
C ARG A 174 7.65 44.04 8.37
N ALA A 175 8.05 44.46 7.18
CA ALA A 175 7.14 44.98 6.15
C ALA A 175 6.07 43.96 5.66
N ARG A 176 6.31 42.66 5.83
CA ARG A 176 5.39 41.58 5.42
C ARG A 176 4.55 41.00 6.57
N ASN A 177 4.76 41.47 7.80
CA ASN A 177 4.04 41.00 8.98
C ASN A 177 2.82 41.90 9.23
N PHE A 178 1.67 41.50 8.71
CA PHE A 178 0.40 42.20 8.88
C PHE A 178 -0.37 41.60 10.04
N TYR A 179 -0.78 42.43 11.01
CA TYR A 179 -1.59 41.97 12.16
C TYR A 179 -2.91 41.32 11.72
N ALA A 180 -3.59 41.93 10.74
CA ALA A 180 -4.84 41.42 10.21
C ALA A 180 -4.59 40.79 8.83
N PRO A 181 -5.05 39.55 8.57
CA PRO A 181 -4.90 38.92 7.26
C PRO A 181 -5.75 39.66 6.21
N ASP A 182 -5.21 39.82 4.99
CA ASP A 182 -5.97 40.37 3.87
C ASP A 182 -6.96 39.33 3.35
N LEU A 183 -8.26 39.59 3.54
CA LEU A 183 -9.33 38.69 3.10
C LEU A 183 -9.42 38.55 1.57
N ARG A 184 -8.82 39.48 0.81
CA ARG A 184 -8.74 39.41 -0.66
C ARG A 184 -7.66 38.46 -1.15
N ALA A 185 -6.62 38.22 -0.34
CA ALA A 185 -5.59 37.23 -0.63
C ALA A 185 -6.08 35.85 -0.22
N TRP A 186 -6.28 34.96 -1.19
CA TRP A 186 -6.81 33.63 -0.93
C TRP A 186 -5.76 32.68 -0.31
N GLU A 187 -4.48 32.84 -0.66
CA GLU A 187 -3.43 31.86 -0.36
C GLU A 187 -3.13 31.72 1.13
N PRO A 188 -2.87 32.79 1.91
CA PRO A 188 -2.69 32.65 3.36
C PRO A 188 -3.91 32.06 4.06
N ARG A 189 -5.11 32.30 3.54
CA ARG A 189 -6.36 31.73 4.08
C ARG A 189 -6.49 30.24 3.80
N ALA A 190 -5.86 29.74 2.74
CA ALA A 190 -5.87 28.33 2.44
C ALA A 190 -5.05 27.57 3.49
N TYR A 191 -3.89 28.09 3.90
CA TYR A 191 -2.94 27.41 4.80
C TYR A 191 -3.02 27.88 6.26
N LEU A 192 -4.09 28.58 6.64
CA LEU A 192 -4.29 29.01 8.03
C LEU A 192 -4.23 27.82 9.00
N ASP A 193 -3.47 27.95 10.09
CA ASP A 193 -3.25 26.93 11.12
C ASP A 193 -2.59 25.62 10.66
N THR A 194 -2.09 25.56 9.42
CA THR A 194 -1.29 24.42 8.91
C THR A 194 0.21 24.72 8.99
N GLY A 195 1.04 23.73 8.65
CA GLY A 195 2.48 23.91 8.55
C GLY A 195 2.92 25.05 7.62
N PHE A 196 2.13 25.42 6.61
CA PHE A 196 2.45 26.50 5.67
C PHE A 196 1.76 27.83 5.99
N ASP A 197 1.27 28.00 7.22
CA ASP A 197 0.63 29.24 7.66
C ASP A 197 1.62 30.42 7.61
N THR A 198 1.20 31.51 6.98
CA THR A 198 1.95 32.77 6.91
C THR A 198 1.23 33.93 7.61
N THR A 199 0.11 33.66 8.29
CA THR A 199 -0.68 34.67 8.99
C THR A 199 -0.08 35.00 10.36
N ALA A 200 -0.30 36.23 10.81
CA ALA A 200 0.23 36.69 12.09
C ALA A 200 -0.68 36.25 13.25
N HIS A 201 -0.06 35.71 14.29
CA HIS A 201 -0.71 35.18 15.49
C HIS A 201 -0.32 35.95 16.74
N THR A 202 -1.22 35.96 17.73
CA THR A 202 -0.91 36.48 19.06
C THR A 202 0.01 35.53 19.84
N VAL A 203 0.76 36.07 20.80
CA VAL A 203 1.69 35.28 21.61
C VAL A 203 0.96 34.23 22.45
N ASP A 204 1.45 32.99 22.40
CA ASP A 204 1.03 31.88 23.24
C ASP A 204 2.14 31.55 24.24
N VAL A 205 1.85 31.76 25.52
CA VAL A 205 2.82 31.59 26.61
C VAL A 205 2.95 30.14 27.09
N ARG A 206 2.17 29.20 26.54
CA ARG A 206 2.29 27.78 26.87
C ARG A 206 3.55 27.17 26.24
N ARG A 207 4.06 26.09 26.84
CA ARG A 207 5.33 25.45 26.45
C ARG A 207 5.15 24.48 25.29
N ILE A 208 5.82 24.76 24.19
CA ILE A 208 5.78 23.92 22.98
C ILE A 208 6.40 22.54 23.19
N ALA A 209 7.36 22.40 24.12
CA ALA A 209 8.00 21.12 24.43
C ALA A 209 7.02 20.06 25.00
N VAL A 210 5.87 20.48 25.54
CA VAL A 210 4.77 19.58 25.92
C VAL A 210 3.62 19.61 24.91
N GLU A 211 3.92 20.05 23.68
CA GLU A 211 2.98 20.22 22.55
C GLU A 211 1.81 21.16 22.87
N ARG A 212 2.01 22.09 23.81
CA ARG A 212 1.02 23.09 24.19
C ARG A 212 1.49 24.48 23.84
N GLY A 213 0.72 25.17 23.02
CA GLY A 213 1.08 26.48 22.51
C GLY A 213 2.15 26.44 21.43
N ARG A 214 2.03 27.35 20.47
CA ARG A 214 2.80 27.32 19.23
C ARG A 214 3.54 28.64 19.04
N TYR A 215 2.78 29.73 19.00
CA TYR A 215 3.27 31.03 18.59
C TYR A 215 4.01 31.76 19.71
N ASN A 216 5.33 31.56 19.82
CA ASN A 216 6.19 32.30 20.75
C ASN A 216 7.61 32.47 20.18
N ILE A 217 8.39 33.38 20.74
CA ILE A 217 9.75 33.70 20.28
C ILE A 217 10.69 32.48 20.29
N PRO A 218 10.78 31.68 21.38
CA PRO A 218 11.70 30.55 21.42
C PRO A 218 11.17 29.31 20.68
N ASN A 219 9.97 29.35 20.11
CA ASN A 219 9.31 28.15 19.62
C ASN A 219 9.60 27.88 18.14
N LEU A 220 9.95 26.63 17.84
CA LEU A 220 10.05 26.07 16.50
C LEU A 220 9.01 24.96 16.30
N GLY A 221 8.33 24.95 15.16
CA GLY A 221 7.41 23.89 14.76
C GLY A 221 8.05 22.97 13.74
N ILE A 222 8.02 21.66 13.96
CA ILE A 222 8.37 20.65 12.97
C ILE A 222 7.08 19.94 12.55
N PHE A 223 6.61 20.23 11.34
CA PHE A 223 5.42 19.61 10.77
C PHE A 223 5.82 18.40 9.94
N LEU A 224 5.17 17.26 10.20
CA LEU A 224 5.43 15.98 9.57
C LEU A 224 4.17 15.50 8.82
N TRP A 225 4.32 15.20 7.53
CA TRP A 225 3.30 14.58 6.70
C TRP A 225 3.50 13.06 6.74
N SER A 226 2.76 12.43 7.65
CA SER A 226 2.85 10.99 7.89
C SER A 226 2.01 10.13 6.93
N LEU A 227 1.33 10.76 5.97
CA LEU A 227 0.67 10.07 4.85
C LEU A 227 1.60 10.10 3.63
N ASN A 228 1.54 9.04 2.83
CA ASN A 228 2.18 8.99 1.52
C ASN A 228 1.14 9.28 0.43
N ALA A 229 1.62 9.77 -0.72
CA ALA A 229 0.83 9.92 -1.93
C ALA A 229 1.07 8.71 -2.85
N TYR A 230 0.04 7.89 -3.04
CA TYR A 230 0.09 6.71 -3.93
C TYR A 230 -0.47 7.04 -5.29
N SER A 231 0.28 6.67 -6.33
CA SER A 231 -0.11 6.87 -7.72
C SER A 231 -1.31 5.99 -8.11
N LEU A 232 -2.09 6.45 -9.07
CA LEU A 232 -2.98 5.67 -9.90
C LEU A 232 -2.82 6.17 -11.32
N THR A 233 -2.19 5.36 -12.16
CA THR A 233 -1.81 5.77 -13.53
C THR A 233 -2.83 5.26 -14.55
N MET A 234 -3.32 6.18 -15.38
CA MET A 234 -4.20 5.88 -16.52
C MET A 234 -5.47 5.07 -16.19
N VAL A 235 -6.02 5.24 -14.98
CA VAL A 235 -7.20 4.50 -14.52
C VAL A 235 -8.49 5.08 -15.11
N PRO A 236 -9.47 4.26 -15.53
CA PRO A 236 -10.77 4.73 -15.99
C PRO A 236 -11.59 5.34 -14.84
N ALA A 237 -12.22 6.50 -15.09
CA ALA A 237 -13.08 7.14 -14.10
C ALA A 237 -14.45 6.42 -14.02
N ALA A 238 -14.95 6.21 -12.81
CA ALA A 238 -16.22 5.52 -12.56
C ALA A 238 -17.41 6.43 -12.90
N VAL A 239 -18.36 5.94 -13.72
CA VAL A 239 -19.55 6.69 -14.13
C VAL A 239 -20.51 6.85 -12.95
N ALA A 240 -20.98 8.08 -12.70
CA ALA A 240 -21.89 8.40 -11.59
C ALA A 240 -23.35 8.63 -12.03
N THR A 241 -23.59 9.46 -13.05
CA THR A 241 -24.95 9.81 -13.51
C THR A 241 -25.00 10.09 -15.01
N THR A 242 -26.19 9.92 -15.59
CA THR A 242 -26.60 10.38 -16.94
C THR A 242 -27.91 11.16 -16.81
N PRO A 243 -28.23 12.19 -17.64
CA PRO A 243 -27.67 12.54 -18.95
C PRO A 243 -26.50 13.53 -18.96
N THR A 244 -26.25 14.28 -17.87
CA THR A 244 -25.00 15.06 -17.75
C THR A 244 -23.89 14.11 -17.29
N PRO A 245 -22.86 13.86 -18.10
CA PRO A 245 -21.88 12.82 -17.82
C PRO A 245 -20.99 13.23 -16.63
N CYS A 246 -21.27 12.65 -15.47
CA CYS A 246 -20.51 12.83 -14.23
C CYS A 246 -19.75 11.56 -13.90
N PHE A 247 -18.52 11.70 -13.43
CA PHE A 247 -17.60 10.61 -13.13
C PHE A 247 -16.87 10.85 -11.82
N ARG A 248 -16.39 9.79 -11.17
CA ARG A 248 -15.52 9.85 -9.99
C ARG A 248 -14.17 9.25 -10.29
N PHE A 249 -13.14 9.78 -9.63
CA PHE A 249 -11.77 9.27 -9.77
C PHE A 249 -11.61 7.88 -9.16
N SER A 250 -12.32 7.58 -8.06
CA SER A 250 -12.27 6.25 -7.46
C SER A 250 -12.89 5.21 -8.40
N PRO A 251 -12.21 4.09 -8.69
CA PRO A 251 -12.79 3.00 -9.47
C PRO A 251 -13.99 2.34 -8.76
N LEU A 252 -14.10 2.53 -7.44
CA LEU A 252 -15.22 2.07 -6.63
C LEU A 252 -16.45 3.01 -6.68
N GLY A 253 -16.37 4.13 -7.40
CA GLY A 253 -17.48 5.08 -7.51
C GLY A 253 -17.76 5.90 -6.24
N ALA A 254 -16.83 5.93 -5.29
CA ALA A 254 -16.89 6.77 -4.08
C ALA A 254 -16.12 8.08 -4.25
N ASP A 255 -16.50 9.11 -3.50
CA ASP A 255 -15.72 10.35 -3.41
C ASP A 255 -14.33 10.07 -2.80
N LEU A 256 -13.28 10.66 -3.38
CA LEU A 256 -11.89 10.40 -3.04
C LEU A 256 -11.07 11.70 -3.13
N PRO A 257 -10.50 12.22 -2.02
CA PRO A 257 -9.65 13.39 -2.08
C PRO A 257 -8.35 13.09 -2.83
N LEU A 258 -7.99 13.94 -3.79
CA LEU A 258 -6.74 13.85 -4.52
C LEU A 258 -5.60 14.45 -3.70
N PHE A 259 -4.40 13.91 -3.86
CA PHE A 259 -3.16 14.36 -3.23
C PHE A 259 -2.20 14.93 -4.27
N ASN A 260 -1.28 15.80 -3.87
CA ASN A 260 -0.20 16.21 -4.75
C ASN A 260 0.91 15.15 -4.78
N ASN A 261 1.56 15.03 -5.93
CA ASN A 261 2.81 14.28 -6.07
C ASN A 261 3.96 15.16 -5.52
N PRO A 262 4.62 14.77 -4.42
CA PRO A 262 5.64 15.60 -3.80
C PRO A 262 6.87 15.77 -4.71
N VAL A 263 7.25 17.01 -4.99
CA VAL A 263 8.47 17.30 -5.74
C VAL A 263 9.68 17.21 -4.80
N PHE A 264 10.60 16.31 -5.10
CA PHE A 264 11.81 16.13 -4.30
C PHE A 264 12.69 17.40 -4.30
N GLN A 265 13.13 17.84 -3.12
CA GLN A 265 13.94 19.05 -2.94
C GLN A 265 15.44 18.85 -3.19
N GLY A 266 15.85 17.67 -3.66
CA GLY A 266 17.26 17.29 -3.75
C GLY A 266 17.80 16.66 -2.46
N ALA A 267 19.06 16.20 -2.52
CA ALA A 267 19.73 15.59 -1.38
C ALA A 267 19.90 16.59 -0.22
N ASP A 268 20.45 17.78 -0.52
CA ASP A 268 20.57 18.90 0.41
C ASP A 268 19.39 19.87 0.27
N ILE A 269 18.75 20.20 1.40
CA ILE A 269 17.71 21.22 1.44
C ILE A 269 18.37 22.61 1.49
N THR A 270 18.22 23.38 0.41
CA THR A 270 18.75 24.74 0.28
C THR A 270 17.69 25.84 0.42
N ALA A 271 16.41 25.46 0.41
CA ALA A 271 15.27 26.35 0.57
C ALA A 271 14.20 25.64 1.44
N PRO A 272 13.35 26.37 2.18
CA PRO A 272 12.29 25.75 2.95
C PRO A 272 11.31 25.00 2.05
N ALA A 273 10.76 23.90 2.57
CA ALA A 273 9.69 23.17 1.91
C ALA A 273 8.53 24.10 1.54
N GLN A 274 7.95 23.85 0.38
CA GLN A 274 6.70 24.46 -0.08
C GLN A 274 5.62 23.39 -0.13
N PRO A 275 4.32 23.76 -0.25
CA PRO A 275 3.22 22.78 -0.32
C PRO A 275 3.43 21.68 -1.36
N ARG A 276 4.03 22.00 -2.51
CA ARG A 276 4.38 21.03 -3.57
C ARG A 276 5.37 19.93 -3.15
N ASN A 277 6.14 20.14 -2.08
CA ASN A 277 7.24 19.27 -1.67
C ASN A 277 6.81 18.20 -0.66
N VAL A 278 5.55 18.22 -0.21
CA VAL A 278 5.00 17.29 0.78
C VAL A 278 3.70 16.66 0.25
N PRO A 279 3.34 15.45 0.69
CA PRO A 279 2.10 14.79 0.28
C PRO A 279 0.90 15.35 1.07
N ASP A 280 0.32 16.45 0.59
CA ASP A 280 -0.90 17.06 1.11
C ASP A 280 -2.07 16.90 0.12
N ARG A 281 -3.29 17.19 0.58
CA ARG A 281 -4.49 17.20 -0.26
C ARG A 281 -4.36 18.28 -1.33
N LEU A 282 -4.69 17.92 -2.57
CA LEU A 282 -4.71 18.86 -3.68
C LEU A 282 -5.91 19.81 -3.56
N ARG A 283 -5.62 21.07 -3.19
CA ARG A 283 -6.64 22.07 -2.91
C ARG A 283 -7.22 22.65 -4.20
N ARG A 284 -8.55 22.88 -4.22
CA ARG A 284 -9.27 23.45 -5.38
C ARG A 284 -8.64 24.75 -5.89
N HIS A 285 -8.38 25.71 -5.01
CA HIS A 285 -7.89 27.02 -5.43
C HIS A 285 -6.42 26.97 -5.91
N VAL A 286 -5.60 26.10 -5.33
CA VAL A 286 -4.22 25.85 -5.77
C VAL A 286 -4.22 25.31 -7.20
N LEU A 287 -5.00 24.26 -7.47
CA LEU A 287 -5.13 23.69 -8.81
C LEU A 287 -5.75 24.70 -9.81
N CYS A 288 -6.73 25.49 -9.37
CA CYS A 288 -7.36 26.51 -10.20
C CYS A 288 -6.33 27.57 -10.67
N GLN A 289 -5.49 28.05 -9.75
CA GLN A 289 -4.44 29.01 -10.09
C GLN A 289 -3.36 28.39 -10.98
N ASP A 290 -3.01 27.13 -10.75
CA ASP A 290 -2.02 26.39 -11.56
C ASP A 290 -2.46 26.21 -13.02
N LEU A 291 -3.75 25.95 -13.22
CA LEU A 291 -4.35 25.77 -14.55
C LEU A 291 -4.68 27.08 -15.25
N TRP A 292 -4.82 28.18 -14.50
CA TRP A 292 -5.17 29.48 -15.08
C TRP A 292 -3.98 30.06 -15.84
N PRO A 293 -4.10 30.31 -17.16
CA PRO A 293 -2.98 30.79 -17.95
C PRO A 293 -2.58 32.20 -17.53
N ALA A 294 -1.45 32.33 -16.84
CA ALA A 294 -0.77 33.60 -16.64
C ALA A 294 0.04 33.96 -17.90
N SER A 295 -0.64 34.31 -19.01
CA SER A 295 -0.03 34.63 -20.32
C SER A 295 0.49 33.39 -21.12
N PRO A 296 0.51 33.43 -22.47
CA PRO A 296 1.21 32.44 -23.31
C PRO A 296 2.72 32.31 -23.04
N SER A 297 3.30 33.18 -22.20
CA SER A 297 4.66 33.09 -21.66
C SER A 297 4.75 32.44 -20.27
N ALA A 298 3.64 31.94 -19.71
CA ALA A 298 3.64 31.27 -18.40
C ALA A 298 4.50 30.00 -18.41
N ALA A 299 5.10 29.71 -17.26
CA ALA A 299 5.64 28.40 -16.97
C ALA A 299 4.54 27.33 -17.08
N ALA A 300 4.91 26.12 -17.47
CA ALA A 300 3.99 24.99 -17.50
C ALA A 300 3.37 24.76 -16.10
N PRO A 301 2.09 24.33 -16.00
CA PRO A 301 1.43 24.06 -14.73
C PRO A 301 2.26 23.11 -13.88
N GLU A 302 2.39 23.37 -12.59
CA GLU A 302 3.19 22.59 -11.65
C GLU A 302 2.50 21.28 -11.25
N TYR A 303 1.19 21.30 -11.02
CA TYR A 303 0.43 20.15 -10.53
C TYR A 303 -0.21 19.35 -11.66
N TYR A 304 -0.49 19.98 -12.81
CA TYR A 304 -1.18 19.33 -13.92
C TYR A 304 -0.27 18.92 -15.09
N GLY A 305 -0.38 17.65 -15.51
CA GLY A 305 0.30 17.09 -16.69
C GLY A 305 0.80 15.66 -16.48
N ILE A 306 1.32 15.05 -17.54
CA ILE A 306 1.87 13.68 -17.50
C ILE A 306 2.99 13.61 -16.46
N GLY A 307 2.89 12.67 -15.51
CA GLY A 307 3.84 12.48 -14.41
C GLY A 307 3.74 13.49 -13.26
N LYS A 308 2.77 14.43 -13.30
CA LYS A 308 2.52 15.40 -12.22
C LYS A 308 1.41 14.90 -11.29
N SER A 309 0.86 15.77 -10.46
CA SER A 309 -0.15 15.42 -9.45
C SER A 309 -1.49 14.98 -10.06
N LEU A 310 -1.85 15.53 -11.22
CA LEU A 310 -3.08 15.22 -11.93
C LEU A 310 -2.87 15.28 -13.45
N ALA A 311 -3.36 14.28 -14.17
CA ALA A 311 -3.52 14.30 -15.62
C ALA A 311 -4.88 13.71 -15.99
N LEU A 312 -5.61 14.39 -16.87
CA LEU A 312 -6.93 13.96 -17.33
C LEU A 312 -6.88 13.64 -18.83
N TYR A 313 -7.55 12.57 -19.21
CA TYR A 313 -7.57 12.09 -20.60
C TYR A 313 -9.01 11.86 -21.05
N LEU A 314 -9.35 12.39 -22.23
CA LEU A 314 -10.58 12.08 -22.94
C LEU A 314 -10.22 11.24 -24.17
N ASP A 315 -10.77 10.04 -24.28
CA ASP A 315 -10.45 9.07 -25.33
C ASP A 315 -8.92 8.85 -25.48
N HIS A 316 -8.24 8.74 -24.34
CA HIS A 316 -6.77 8.59 -24.21
C HIS A 316 -5.94 9.80 -24.68
N VAL A 317 -6.58 10.94 -24.99
CA VAL A 317 -5.89 12.20 -25.32
C VAL A 317 -5.85 13.10 -24.09
N LEU A 318 -4.64 13.57 -23.72
CA LEU A 318 -4.45 14.49 -22.60
C LEU A 318 -5.25 15.79 -22.81
N VAL A 319 -6.08 16.14 -21.84
CA VAL A 319 -6.84 17.39 -21.87
C VAL A 319 -5.89 18.57 -21.63
N PRO A 320 -5.90 19.61 -22.48
CA PRO A 320 -5.09 20.81 -22.24
C PRO A 320 -5.52 21.54 -20.95
N PRO A 321 -4.57 22.13 -20.18
CA PRO A 321 -4.87 22.86 -18.96
C PRO A 321 -5.96 23.94 -19.15
N SER A 322 -5.91 24.65 -20.29
CA SER A 322 -6.86 25.71 -20.62
C SER A 322 -8.30 25.24 -20.86
N GLN A 323 -8.52 23.93 -21.01
CA GLN A 323 -9.85 23.35 -21.19
C GLN A 323 -10.41 22.74 -19.90
N ILE A 324 -9.70 22.88 -18.77
CA ILE A 324 -10.13 22.35 -17.48
C ILE A 324 -10.61 23.49 -16.60
N GLN A 325 -11.79 23.32 -16.02
CA GLN A 325 -12.32 24.19 -15.00
C GLN A 325 -12.22 23.50 -13.64
N VAL A 326 -11.70 24.20 -12.63
CA VAL A 326 -11.78 23.71 -11.25
C VAL A 326 -12.95 24.37 -10.55
N CYS A 327 -13.86 23.57 -9.99
CA CYS A 327 -15.01 24.08 -9.25
C CYS A 327 -15.41 23.14 -8.10
N ASP A 328 -16.32 23.61 -7.25
CA ASP A 328 -16.94 22.78 -6.24
C ASP A 328 -18.12 22.02 -6.88
N LEU A 329 -17.99 20.70 -7.01
CA LEU A 329 -19.01 19.85 -7.62
C LEU A 329 -19.97 19.25 -6.58
N SER A 330 -19.92 19.71 -5.32
CA SER A 330 -20.89 19.31 -4.27
C SER A 330 -22.22 20.05 -4.40
N GLY A 331 -23.31 19.28 -4.32
CA GLY A 331 -24.67 19.75 -4.11
C GLY A 331 -25.22 19.28 -2.75
N GLN A 332 -26.49 19.58 -2.49
CA GLN A 332 -27.19 19.08 -1.29
C GLN A 332 -27.25 17.56 -1.30
N GLU A 333 -27.12 16.92 -0.12
CA GLU A 333 -27.30 15.46 0.05
C GLU A 333 -26.49 14.62 -0.94
N GLY A 334 -25.24 15.00 -1.21
CA GLY A 334 -24.34 14.25 -2.09
C GLY A 334 -24.60 14.44 -3.60
N HIS A 335 -25.64 15.20 -3.97
CA HIS A 335 -25.92 15.55 -5.36
C HIS A 335 -24.78 16.34 -6.03
N TRP A 336 -24.90 16.52 -7.34
CA TRP A 336 -23.96 17.27 -8.16
C TRP A 336 -24.48 18.69 -8.37
N ALA A 337 -23.60 19.68 -8.22
CA ALA A 337 -23.88 21.08 -8.51
C ALA A 337 -22.77 21.70 -9.36
N ASN A 338 -22.97 22.95 -9.80
CA ASN A 338 -22.02 23.71 -10.63
C ASN A 338 -21.56 22.95 -11.90
N LEU A 339 -22.47 22.16 -12.47
CA LEU A 339 -22.22 21.37 -13.66
C LEU A 339 -21.95 22.28 -14.88
N PRO A 340 -21.00 21.90 -15.75
CA PRO A 340 -20.70 22.67 -16.96
C PRO A 340 -21.92 22.66 -17.91
N ALA A 341 -22.31 23.85 -18.38
CA ALA A 341 -23.42 24.01 -19.30
C ALA A 341 -23.04 23.56 -20.74
N ALA A 342 -24.06 23.30 -21.57
CA ALA A 342 -23.87 23.10 -23.00
C ALA A 342 -23.19 24.33 -23.62
N GLY A 343 -22.10 24.12 -24.37
CA GLY A 343 -21.32 25.22 -24.96
C GLY A 343 -20.32 25.89 -24.01
N SER A 344 -20.04 25.29 -22.85
CA SER A 344 -18.92 25.68 -21.98
C SER A 344 -17.60 25.76 -22.78
N PRO A 345 -16.73 26.76 -22.56
CA PRO A 345 -15.39 26.79 -23.14
C PRO A 345 -14.47 25.69 -22.58
N PHE A 346 -14.86 25.07 -21.47
CA PHE A 346 -14.13 23.99 -20.82
C PHE A 346 -14.70 22.63 -21.24
N SER A 347 -13.81 21.68 -21.55
CA SER A 347 -14.17 20.30 -21.86
C SER A 347 -14.38 19.46 -20.60
N VAL A 348 -13.80 19.87 -19.47
CA VAL A 348 -13.90 19.14 -18.19
C VAL A 348 -14.01 20.11 -17.02
N ALA A 349 -14.92 19.83 -16.08
CA ALA A 349 -14.95 20.41 -14.75
C ALA A 349 -14.47 19.39 -13.72
N VAL A 350 -13.56 19.79 -12.82
CA VAL A 350 -12.92 18.90 -11.84
C VAL A 350 -13.00 19.46 -10.42
N ASP A 351 -13.24 18.57 -9.46
CA ASP A 351 -13.16 18.86 -8.04
C ASP A 351 -12.13 17.93 -7.36
N PRO A 352 -10.89 18.40 -7.12
CA PRO A 352 -9.84 17.57 -6.52
C PRO A 352 -10.09 17.23 -5.04
N ARG A 353 -10.97 17.97 -4.35
CA ARG A 353 -11.26 17.71 -2.92
C ARG A 353 -12.19 16.51 -2.74
N LEU A 354 -13.14 16.34 -3.66
CA LEU A 354 -14.12 15.24 -3.64
C LEU A 354 -13.77 14.11 -4.61
N GLY A 355 -12.84 14.33 -5.54
CA GLY A 355 -12.55 13.36 -6.59
C GLY A 355 -13.72 13.21 -7.56
N ARG A 356 -14.27 14.33 -8.01
CA ARG A 356 -15.40 14.39 -8.96
C ARG A 356 -14.99 15.04 -10.28
N ILE A 357 -15.55 14.55 -11.38
CA ILE A 357 -15.35 15.02 -12.75
C ILE A 357 -16.72 15.19 -13.39
N ALA A 358 -16.94 16.28 -14.10
CA ALA A 358 -18.14 16.50 -14.91
C ALA A 358 -17.76 16.99 -16.30
N LEU A 359 -18.36 16.43 -17.35
CA LEU A 359 -18.20 16.94 -18.72
C LEU A 359 -19.44 17.73 -19.12
N PRO A 360 -19.32 18.73 -20.03
CA PRO A 360 -20.48 19.37 -20.60
C PRO A 360 -21.35 18.32 -21.32
N PRO A 361 -22.68 18.51 -21.32
CA PRO A 361 -23.58 17.58 -22.00
C PRO A 361 -23.19 17.49 -23.49
N PRO A 362 -23.07 16.27 -24.05
CA PRO A 362 -22.66 16.10 -25.43
C PRO A 362 -23.73 16.66 -26.39
N PRO A 363 -23.33 17.11 -27.60
CA PRO A 363 -24.28 17.45 -28.65
C PRO A 363 -25.24 16.28 -28.94
N PRO A 364 -26.49 16.54 -29.37
CA PRO A 364 -27.43 15.48 -29.72
C PRO A 364 -26.82 14.49 -30.72
N GLY A 365 -26.76 13.21 -30.38
CA GLY A 365 -26.21 12.14 -31.22
C GLY A 365 -24.72 11.85 -31.05
N ALA A 366 -23.99 12.60 -30.22
CA ALA A 366 -22.60 12.32 -29.89
C ALA A 366 -22.49 11.36 -28.68
N SER A 367 -21.50 10.47 -28.72
CA SER A 367 -21.17 9.60 -27.58
C SER A 367 -20.43 10.37 -26.49
N VAL A 368 -20.63 9.97 -25.24
CA VAL A 368 -19.83 10.45 -24.11
C VAL A 368 -18.41 9.88 -24.26
N PRO A 369 -17.35 10.71 -24.20
CA PRO A 369 -15.97 10.24 -24.32
C PRO A 369 -15.55 9.39 -23.12
N ARG A 370 -14.58 8.50 -23.31
CA ARG A 370 -13.99 7.72 -22.22
C ARG A 370 -13.08 8.60 -21.38
N VAL A 371 -13.31 8.64 -20.08
CA VAL A 371 -12.52 9.45 -19.14
C VAL A 371 -11.51 8.56 -18.42
N HIS A 372 -10.22 8.87 -18.56
CA HIS A 372 -9.16 8.27 -17.74
C HIS A 372 -8.41 9.36 -16.99
N ALA A 373 -7.78 9.00 -15.88
CA ALA A 373 -7.00 9.91 -15.07
C ALA A 373 -5.72 9.26 -14.56
N SER A 374 -4.66 10.08 -14.45
CA SER A 374 -3.52 9.76 -13.59
C SER A 374 -3.52 10.73 -12.41
N PHE A 375 -3.51 10.22 -11.19
CA PHE A 375 -3.65 11.04 -9.98
C PHE A 375 -3.07 10.33 -8.76
N TYR A 376 -3.03 11.02 -7.63
CA TYR A 376 -2.54 10.47 -6.36
C TYR A 376 -3.62 10.49 -5.29
N TYR A 377 -3.63 9.48 -4.42
CA TYR A 377 -4.45 9.43 -3.21
C TYR A 377 -3.58 9.25 -1.97
N GLY A 378 -4.04 9.77 -0.83
CA GLY A 378 -3.31 9.66 0.44
C GLY A 378 -3.55 8.30 1.09
N PHE A 379 -2.50 7.66 1.61
CA PHE A 379 -2.61 6.47 2.46
C PHE A 379 -1.37 6.28 3.35
N ASN A 380 -1.43 5.41 4.35
CA ASN A 380 -0.38 5.28 5.37
C ASN A 380 0.86 4.49 4.93
N ALA A 381 0.67 3.41 4.18
CA ALA A 381 1.71 2.42 3.93
C ALA A 381 1.44 1.59 2.66
N ASP A 382 2.46 0.85 2.23
CA ASP A 382 2.38 -0.18 1.18
C ASP A 382 1.53 -1.36 1.69
N LEU A 383 0.20 -1.14 1.69
CA LEU A 383 -0.80 -2.04 2.22
C LEU A 383 -2.00 -2.12 1.26
N GLY A 384 -2.49 -3.34 0.99
CA GLY A 384 -3.57 -3.60 0.04
C GLY A 384 -3.14 -3.49 -1.42
N GLY A 385 -4.08 -3.45 -2.37
CA GLY A 385 -3.77 -3.55 -3.82
C GLY A 385 -3.04 -2.37 -4.47
N GLY A 386 -2.53 -1.39 -3.72
CA GLY A 386 -2.05 -0.08 -4.23
C GLY A 386 -0.97 -0.13 -5.34
N GLU A 387 -0.73 1.01 -6.00
CA GLU A 387 0.27 1.13 -7.08
C GLU A 387 1.66 1.44 -6.47
N TYR A 388 2.39 0.40 -6.06
CA TYR A 388 3.73 0.50 -5.49
C TYR A 388 4.54 -0.78 -5.79
N PRO A 389 5.89 -0.73 -5.70
CA PRO A 389 6.75 -1.90 -5.94
C PRO A 389 6.47 -3.02 -4.94
N ARG A 390 6.33 -4.25 -5.45
CA ARG A 390 6.06 -5.47 -4.67
C ARG A 390 6.56 -6.73 -5.35
N SER A 391 7.41 -6.61 -6.37
CA SER A 391 7.97 -7.74 -7.12
C SER A 391 8.67 -8.77 -6.22
N ASP A 392 9.22 -8.36 -5.08
CA ASP A 392 9.83 -9.24 -4.07
C ASP A 392 8.83 -10.21 -3.41
N THR A 393 7.52 -9.99 -3.57
CA THR A 393 6.46 -10.82 -2.99
C THR A 393 5.87 -11.85 -3.96
N PHE A 394 6.31 -11.87 -5.22
CA PHE A 394 5.78 -12.80 -6.22
C PHE A 394 6.18 -14.24 -5.88
N GLY A 395 5.18 -15.12 -5.77
CA GLY A 395 5.34 -16.48 -5.25
C GLY A 395 5.67 -17.52 -6.33
N ALA A 396 5.42 -17.21 -7.60
CA ALA A 396 5.65 -18.13 -8.70
C ALA A 396 7.14 -18.37 -9.00
N SER A 397 7.48 -19.61 -9.35
CA SER A 397 8.83 -19.93 -9.81
C SER A 397 9.09 -19.35 -11.20
N GLY A 398 10.34 -19.05 -11.53
CA GLY A 398 10.72 -18.55 -12.86
C GLY A 398 10.45 -19.53 -14.01
N GLU A 399 10.09 -20.78 -13.70
CA GLU A 399 9.77 -21.84 -14.67
C GLU A 399 8.27 -21.97 -14.95
N GLN A 400 7.41 -21.38 -14.11
CA GLN A 400 5.95 -21.43 -14.30
C GLN A 400 5.50 -20.55 -15.49
N PRO A 401 4.49 -20.99 -16.25
CA PRO A 401 3.98 -20.19 -17.37
C PRO A 401 3.32 -18.91 -16.85
N VAL A 402 3.63 -17.77 -17.48
CA VAL A 402 3.01 -16.48 -17.19
C VAL A 402 2.15 -16.06 -18.37
N VAL A 403 0.88 -15.82 -18.10
CA VAL A 403 -0.13 -15.40 -19.07
C VAL A 403 -0.59 -13.98 -18.73
N ARG A 404 -0.61 -13.06 -19.70
CA ARG A 404 -0.86 -11.63 -19.48
C ARG A 404 -2.25 -11.17 -19.87
N VAL A 405 -2.83 -10.29 -19.04
CA VAL A 405 -4.14 -9.66 -19.26
C VAL A 405 -4.08 -8.14 -19.03
N PRO A 406 -4.48 -7.29 -19.99
CA PRO A 406 -4.62 -7.62 -21.40
C PRO A 406 -3.27 -8.02 -21.99
N GLY A 407 -3.31 -8.74 -23.10
CA GLY A 407 -2.11 -9.17 -23.83
C GLY A 407 -2.37 -10.49 -24.52
N ASP A 408 -1.95 -11.57 -23.89
CA ASP A 408 -2.13 -12.93 -24.40
C ASP A 408 -3.62 -13.30 -24.45
N TYR A 409 -4.40 -12.82 -23.47
CA TYR A 409 -5.84 -12.99 -23.41
C TYR A 409 -6.55 -11.66 -23.10
N PRO A 410 -7.79 -11.47 -23.59
CA PRO A 410 -8.55 -10.25 -23.38
C PRO A 410 -9.23 -10.19 -22.01
N THR A 411 -9.47 -11.33 -21.35
CA THR A 411 -10.17 -11.42 -20.07
C THR A 411 -9.41 -12.30 -19.08
N ILE A 412 -9.63 -12.04 -17.78
CA ILE A 412 -9.04 -12.84 -16.71
C ILE A 412 -9.61 -14.26 -16.74
N HIS A 413 -10.92 -14.38 -17.02
CA HIS A 413 -11.58 -15.67 -17.18
C HIS A 413 -10.93 -16.55 -18.25
N ASP A 414 -10.67 -16.01 -19.44
CA ASP A 414 -10.04 -16.77 -20.53
C ASP A 414 -8.59 -17.15 -20.20
N ALA A 415 -7.84 -16.27 -19.54
CA ALA A 415 -6.48 -16.54 -19.09
C ALA A 415 -6.42 -17.68 -18.06
N LEU A 416 -7.31 -17.68 -17.07
CA LEU A 416 -7.41 -18.74 -16.07
C LEU A 416 -7.78 -20.09 -16.71
N ASN A 417 -8.70 -20.09 -17.68
CA ASN A 417 -9.06 -21.31 -18.41
C ASN A 417 -7.89 -21.86 -19.23
N ALA A 418 -7.09 -20.97 -19.84
CA ALA A 418 -5.94 -21.36 -20.66
C ALA A 418 -4.76 -21.88 -19.83
N LEU A 419 -4.57 -21.36 -18.61
CA LEU A 419 -3.53 -21.80 -17.68
C LEU A 419 -3.70 -23.27 -17.27
N ALA A 420 -4.91 -23.81 -17.38
CA ALA A 420 -5.25 -25.20 -17.10
C ALA A 420 -4.81 -25.69 -15.71
N GLY A 421 -4.71 -24.77 -14.73
CA GLY A 421 -4.52 -25.08 -13.32
C GLY A 421 -3.10 -25.08 -12.76
N ASP A 422 -2.11 -24.55 -13.48
CA ASP A 422 -0.75 -24.30 -12.95
C ASP A 422 -0.04 -23.13 -13.66
N GLY A 423 0.44 -22.14 -12.89
CA GLY A 423 1.20 -20.98 -13.33
C GLY A 423 0.63 -19.62 -12.91
N VAL A 424 0.85 -18.58 -13.71
CA VAL A 424 0.54 -17.19 -13.33
C VAL A 424 -0.38 -16.52 -14.34
N VAL A 425 -1.41 -15.83 -13.84
CA VAL A 425 -2.15 -14.82 -14.58
C VAL A 425 -1.73 -13.43 -14.08
N GLU A 426 -1.10 -12.65 -14.94
CA GLU A 426 -0.57 -11.33 -14.62
C GLU A 426 -1.40 -10.22 -15.30
N ILE A 427 -1.99 -9.35 -14.48
CA ILE A 427 -2.73 -8.19 -14.95
C ILE A 427 -1.75 -7.02 -15.17
N THR A 428 -1.59 -6.59 -16.42
CA THR A 428 -0.46 -5.74 -16.87
C THR A 428 -0.67 -4.24 -16.67
N ASN A 429 -1.84 -3.81 -16.21
CA ASN A 429 -2.19 -2.40 -16.02
C ASN A 429 -3.09 -2.17 -14.79
N SER A 430 -3.43 -0.89 -14.53
CA SER A 430 -4.31 -0.46 -13.43
C SER A 430 -5.78 -0.27 -13.85
N ASP A 431 -6.24 -0.95 -14.90
CA ASP A 431 -7.64 -0.83 -15.37
C ASP A 431 -8.65 -1.48 -14.42
N THR A 432 -9.92 -1.19 -14.68
CA THR A 432 -11.07 -1.85 -14.02
C THR A 432 -11.57 -3.02 -14.86
N TYR A 433 -11.53 -4.22 -14.29
CA TYR A 433 -11.98 -5.47 -14.88
C TYR A 433 -13.31 -5.89 -14.26
N THR A 434 -14.34 -6.04 -15.08
CA THR A 434 -15.66 -6.48 -14.62
C THR A 434 -15.87 -7.94 -14.98
N GLU A 435 -16.19 -8.76 -13.99
CA GLU A 435 -16.48 -10.19 -14.13
C GLU A 435 -17.91 -10.48 -13.63
N PRO A 436 -18.95 -10.25 -14.46
CA PRO A 436 -20.35 -10.34 -14.03
C PRO A 436 -20.76 -11.73 -13.52
N ALA A 437 -20.11 -12.78 -14.03
CA ALA A 437 -20.36 -14.17 -13.63
C ALA A 437 -19.44 -14.63 -12.47
N GLY A 438 -18.63 -13.74 -11.90
CA GLY A 438 -17.56 -14.12 -10.98
C GLY A 438 -16.42 -14.84 -11.70
N LEU A 439 -15.56 -15.50 -10.92
CA LEU A 439 -14.41 -16.24 -11.44
C LEU A 439 -14.41 -17.65 -10.85
N ASN A 440 -14.12 -18.65 -11.68
CA ASN A 440 -13.97 -20.04 -11.24
C ASN A 440 -12.53 -20.46 -11.46
N VAL A 441 -11.76 -20.56 -10.38
CA VAL A 441 -10.36 -20.95 -10.40
C VAL A 441 -10.27 -22.44 -10.12
N LYS A 442 -9.56 -23.17 -10.98
CA LYS A 442 -9.25 -24.59 -10.78
C LYS A 442 -7.76 -24.77 -10.75
N VAL A 443 -7.24 -25.40 -9.70
CA VAL A 443 -5.81 -25.69 -9.52
C VAL A 443 -5.58 -27.20 -9.62
N ASN A 444 -4.58 -27.61 -10.39
CA ASN A 444 -4.21 -29.02 -10.51
C ASN A 444 -3.61 -29.55 -9.21
N ALA A 445 -3.61 -30.87 -9.03
CA ALA A 445 -2.88 -31.48 -7.93
C ALA A 445 -1.37 -31.16 -8.04
N ASN A 446 -0.74 -30.75 -6.94
CA ASN A 446 0.62 -30.20 -6.89
C ASN A 446 0.84 -28.93 -7.72
N GLY A 447 -0.22 -28.33 -8.27
CA GLY A 447 -0.17 -27.10 -9.06
C GLY A 447 -0.23 -25.87 -8.16
N HIS A 448 0.28 -24.75 -8.69
CA HIS A 448 0.20 -23.46 -8.03
C HIS A 448 -0.30 -22.41 -9.03
N VAL A 449 -1.45 -21.79 -8.74
CA VAL A 449 -1.98 -20.69 -9.54
C VAL A 449 -1.82 -19.38 -8.78
N GLU A 450 -1.13 -18.41 -9.39
CA GLU A 450 -1.04 -17.04 -8.88
C GLU A 450 -1.82 -16.08 -9.79
N LEU A 451 -2.84 -15.41 -9.28
CA LEU A 451 -3.48 -14.28 -9.96
C LEU A 451 -2.92 -12.99 -9.37
N ARG A 452 -2.09 -12.29 -10.14
CA ARG A 452 -1.36 -11.12 -9.67
C ARG A 452 -1.54 -9.90 -10.54
N ALA A 453 -1.39 -8.73 -9.92
CA ALA A 453 -1.08 -7.51 -10.63
C ALA A 453 0.41 -7.47 -11.01
N ALA A 454 0.73 -6.91 -12.17
CA ALA A 454 2.10 -6.53 -12.51
C ALA A 454 2.68 -5.59 -11.44
N ASP A 455 4.00 -5.54 -11.37
CA ASP A 455 4.70 -4.69 -10.40
C ASP A 455 4.31 -3.21 -10.59
N ALA A 456 4.11 -2.50 -9.48
CA ALA A 456 3.63 -1.12 -9.47
C ALA A 456 2.37 -0.85 -10.32
N CYS A 457 1.41 -1.78 -10.36
CA CYS A 457 0.07 -1.58 -10.92
C CYS A 457 -1.03 -1.67 -9.83
N ARG A 458 -2.27 -1.26 -10.10
CA ARG A 458 -3.42 -1.51 -9.21
C ARG A 458 -4.66 -1.83 -10.05
N PRO A 459 -4.84 -3.07 -10.49
CA PRO A 459 -6.07 -3.47 -11.15
C PRO A 459 -7.24 -3.53 -10.17
N ALA A 460 -8.40 -3.05 -10.61
CA ALA A 460 -9.65 -3.13 -9.87
C ALA A 460 -10.55 -4.22 -10.46
N LEU A 461 -10.81 -5.28 -9.70
CA LEU A 461 -11.66 -6.40 -10.09
C LEU A 461 -13.07 -6.24 -9.48
N LEU A 462 -14.06 -6.02 -10.34
CA LEU A 462 -15.47 -5.86 -9.99
C LEU A 462 -16.22 -7.16 -10.28
N LEU A 463 -16.56 -7.92 -9.24
CA LEU A 463 -17.22 -9.22 -9.36
C LEU A 463 -18.74 -9.08 -9.29
N GLY A 464 -19.46 -9.69 -10.23
CA GLY A 464 -20.93 -9.82 -10.18
C GLY A 464 -21.43 -11.06 -9.43
N ALA A 465 -20.54 -12.03 -9.17
CA ALA A 465 -20.75 -13.20 -8.33
C ALA A 465 -19.49 -13.44 -7.46
N GLU A 466 -19.30 -14.64 -6.91
CA GLU A 466 -18.10 -14.98 -6.14
C GLU A 466 -16.91 -15.37 -7.02
N MET A 467 -15.71 -15.25 -6.48
CA MET A 467 -14.53 -15.96 -6.95
C MET A 467 -14.47 -17.31 -6.23
N ALA A 468 -14.88 -18.38 -6.91
CA ALA A 468 -14.85 -19.74 -6.40
C ALA A 468 -13.51 -20.42 -6.74
N VAL A 469 -12.88 -21.06 -5.74
CA VAL A 469 -11.57 -21.71 -5.90
C VAL A 469 -11.67 -23.19 -5.53
N GLU A 470 -11.32 -24.05 -6.48
CA GLU A 470 -11.21 -25.50 -6.30
C GLU A 470 -9.79 -25.96 -6.66
N GLY A 471 -9.23 -26.89 -5.91
CA GLY A 471 -7.88 -27.41 -6.15
C GLY A 471 -7.76 -28.91 -5.93
N GLY A 472 -6.79 -29.56 -6.59
CA GLY A 472 -6.39 -30.93 -6.29
C GLY A 472 -5.53 -31.04 -5.02
N ALA A 473 -5.11 -32.24 -4.63
CA ALA A 473 -4.22 -32.44 -3.49
C ALA A 473 -2.92 -31.62 -3.62
N ASP A 474 -2.42 -31.10 -2.50
CA ASP A 474 -1.17 -30.34 -2.41
C ASP A 474 -1.11 -29.10 -3.33
N SER A 475 -2.27 -28.53 -3.66
CA SER A 475 -2.38 -27.35 -4.53
C SER A 475 -2.44 -26.04 -3.76
N ALA A 476 -2.02 -24.95 -4.41
CA ALA A 476 -2.02 -23.60 -3.84
C ALA A 476 -2.62 -22.57 -4.81
N PHE A 477 -3.39 -21.63 -4.26
CA PHE A 477 -3.87 -20.46 -4.99
C PHE A 477 -3.48 -19.17 -4.25
N ASP A 478 -2.79 -18.27 -4.94
CA ASP A 478 -2.33 -17.00 -4.38
C ASP A 478 -2.88 -15.80 -5.17
N LEU A 479 -3.35 -14.80 -4.42
CA LEU A 479 -3.74 -13.49 -4.93
C LEU A 479 -2.68 -12.46 -4.55
N ASN A 480 -2.23 -11.64 -5.50
CA ASN A 480 -1.22 -10.61 -5.23
C ASN A 480 -1.55 -9.25 -5.87
N GLY A 481 -1.63 -8.18 -5.08
CA GLY A 481 -1.70 -6.81 -5.61
C GLY A 481 -3.05 -6.40 -6.21
N LEU A 482 -4.16 -7.02 -5.81
CA LEU A 482 -5.48 -6.79 -6.42
C LEU A 482 -6.42 -6.00 -5.50
N LEU A 483 -7.22 -5.11 -6.08
CA LEU A 483 -8.41 -4.53 -5.44
C LEU A 483 -9.66 -5.28 -5.92
N ILE A 484 -10.37 -5.95 -5.03
CA ILE A 484 -11.56 -6.76 -5.33
C ILE A 484 -12.78 -6.15 -4.64
N ALA A 485 -13.83 -5.89 -5.43
CA ALA A 485 -15.11 -5.38 -4.95
C ALA A 485 -16.28 -6.07 -5.65
N TYR A 486 -17.46 -5.98 -5.05
CA TYR A 486 -18.71 -6.48 -5.61
C TYR A 486 -19.39 -5.41 -6.47
N ALA A 487 -19.79 -5.77 -7.68
CA ALA A 487 -20.63 -4.95 -8.54
C ALA A 487 -21.84 -5.79 -9.00
N PRO A 488 -23.05 -5.54 -8.46
CA PRO A 488 -24.21 -6.37 -8.74
C PRO A 488 -24.58 -6.37 -10.23
N PRO A 489 -24.88 -7.53 -10.83
CA PRO A 489 -25.23 -7.61 -12.25
C PRO A 489 -26.60 -6.99 -12.52
N THR A 490 -26.75 -6.38 -13.70
CA THR A 490 -28.03 -5.85 -14.20
C THR A 490 -29.02 -7.00 -14.41
N GLY A 491 -30.00 -7.16 -13.51
CA GLY A 491 -31.00 -8.22 -13.59
C GLY A 491 -31.37 -8.90 -12.27
N GLY A 492 -30.66 -8.60 -11.17
CA GLY A 492 -30.99 -9.13 -9.84
C GLY A 492 -30.59 -10.60 -9.67
N ALA A 493 -29.27 -10.85 -9.62
CA ALA A 493 -28.75 -12.16 -9.24
C ALA A 493 -28.87 -12.40 -7.73
N PRO A 494 -28.96 -13.66 -7.27
CA PRO A 494 -28.81 -13.97 -5.85
C PRO A 494 -27.43 -13.48 -5.37
N LEU A 495 -27.39 -12.97 -4.14
CA LEU A 495 -26.14 -12.54 -3.53
C LEU A 495 -25.22 -13.74 -3.32
N PRO A 496 -23.93 -13.64 -3.71
CA PRO A 496 -22.96 -14.71 -3.46
C PRO A 496 -22.77 -14.96 -1.96
N ALA A 497 -22.13 -16.08 -1.61
CA ALA A 497 -21.84 -16.40 -0.22
C ALA A 497 -20.72 -15.49 0.33
N ALA A 498 -19.70 -15.24 -0.49
CA ALA A 498 -18.55 -14.38 -0.20
C ALA A 498 -18.02 -13.69 -1.48
N LEU A 499 -17.05 -12.78 -1.36
CA LEU A 499 -16.27 -12.32 -2.53
C LEU A 499 -15.31 -13.41 -3.01
N LEU A 500 -14.63 -14.06 -2.06
CA LEU A 500 -13.72 -15.18 -2.30
C LEU A 500 -14.23 -16.41 -1.53
N HIS A 501 -14.48 -17.51 -2.24
CA HIS A 501 -15.10 -18.71 -1.68
C HIS A 501 -14.32 -19.97 -2.02
N VAL A 502 -13.95 -20.75 -1.00
CA VAL A 502 -13.40 -22.11 -1.14
C VAL A 502 -14.43 -23.12 -0.62
N PRO A 503 -15.25 -23.72 -1.50
CA PRO A 503 -16.33 -24.61 -1.10
C PRO A 503 -15.82 -25.97 -0.62
N ALA A 504 -16.53 -26.58 0.33
CA ALA A 504 -16.28 -27.94 0.81
C ALA A 504 -16.84 -29.02 -0.13
N ALA A 505 -16.68 -28.86 -1.45
CA ALA A 505 -17.12 -29.85 -2.43
C ALA A 505 -16.30 -31.15 -2.30
N SER A 506 -16.91 -32.31 -2.57
CA SER A 506 -16.27 -33.63 -2.36
C SER A 506 -14.98 -33.87 -3.17
N ALA A 507 -14.73 -33.06 -4.20
CA ALA A 507 -13.53 -33.11 -5.03
C ALA A 507 -12.47 -32.05 -4.67
N ASN A 508 -12.80 -31.05 -3.84
CA ASN A 508 -11.88 -29.97 -3.51
C ASN A 508 -10.89 -30.44 -2.44
N GLN A 509 -9.60 -30.29 -2.73
CA GLN A 509 -8.47 -30.69 -1.88
C GLN A 509 -7.39 -29.58 -1.83
N LEU A 510 -7.79 -28.32 -2.11
CA LEU A 510 -6.93 -27.15 -2.04
C LEU A 510 -6.22 -27.09 -0.68
N SER A 511 -4.89 -27.01 -0.70
CA SER A 511 -4.08 -27.07 0.52
C SER A 511 -3.76 -25.68 1.07
N ARG A 512 -3.54 -24.69 0.20
CA ARG A 512 -3.21 -23.31 0.60
C ARG A 512 -3.99 -22.27 -0.20
N LEU A 513 -4.40 -21.21 0.51
CA LEU A 513 -4.93 -19.97 -0.06
C LEU A 513 -4.14 -18.77 0.50
N GLY A 514 -3.45 -18.01 -0.34
CA GLY A 514 -2.67 -16.83 0.05
C GLY A 514 -3.19 -15.52 -0.51
N LEU A 515 -3.20 -14.46 0.31
CA LEU A 515 -3.54 -13.09 -0.09
C LEU A 515 -2.43 -12.13 0.34
N THR A 516 -1.72 -11.55 -0.63
CA THR A 516 -0.60 -10.64 -0.36
C THR A 516 -0.85 -9.31 -1.07
N HIS A 517 -0.74 -8.19 -0.35
CA HIS A 517 -1.07 -6.87 -0.92
C HIS A 517 -2.44 -6.84 -1.62
N CYS A 518 -3.45 -7.49 -1.05
CA CYS A 518 -4.80 -7.50 -1.62
C CYS A 518 -5.74 -6.61 -0.83
N THR A 519 -6.72 -6.02 -1.51
CA THR A 519 -7.83 -5.32 -0.88
C THR A 519 -9.13 -5.98 -1.28
N LEU A 520 -9.75 -6.72 -0.37
CA LEU A 520 -11.14 -7.14 -0.49
C LEU A 520 -11.97 -6.08 0.24
N VAL A 521 -12.63 -5.20 -0.53
CA VAL A 521 -13.28 -4.01 0.01
C VAL A 521 -14.17 -4.35 1.22
N PRO A 522 -13.91 -3.77 2.41
CA PRO A 522 -14.77 -3.97 3.58
C PRO A 522 -16.23 -3.61 3.26
N GLY A 523 -17.16 -4.52 3.54
CA GLY A 523 -18.56 -4.35 3.15
C GLY A 523 -18.84 -4.57 1.65
N TRP A 524 -17.92 -5.22 0.93
CA TRP A 524 -17.94 -5.62 -0.49
C TRP A 524 -18.00 -4.50 -1.53
N ALA A 525 -18.68 -3.41 -1.24
CA ALA A 525 -18.86 -2.28 -2.14
C ALA A 525 -19.08 -1.01 -1.32
N LEU A 526 -18.80 0.14 -1.92
CA LEU A 526 -19.00 1.45 -1.32
C LEU A 526 -20.19 2.17 -1.94
N GLY A 527 -20.85 3.00 -1.15
CA GLY A 527 -21.75 4.03 -1.64
C GLY A 527 -20.98 5.24 -2.18
N PRO A 528 -21.67 6.18 -2.84
CA PRO A 528 -21.05 7.39 -3.39
C PRO A 528 -20.29 8.25 -2.37
N GLU A 529 -20.73 8.25 -1.11
CA GLU A 529 -20.10 8.99 -0.01
C GLU A 529 -18.96 8.21 0.68
N GLY A 530 -18.67 6.98 0.20
CA GLY A 530 -17.63 6.11 0.75
C GLY A 530 -18.09 5.21 1.90
N ASP A 531 -19.37 5.24 2.28
CA ASP A 531 -19.90 4.31 3.29
C ASP A 531 -20.06 2.89 2.73
N PRO A 532 -19.79 1.83 3.53
CA PRO A 532 -19.98 0.46 3.09
C PRO A 532 -21.47 0.20 2.78
N GLN A 533 -21.74 -0.59 1.74
CA GLN A 533 -23.10 -0.92 1.34
C GLN A 533 -23.79 -1.78 2.44
N PRO A 534 -24.88 -1.29 3.07
CA PRO A 534 -25.49 -1.95 4.22
C PRO A 534 -25.93 -3.40 3.94
N ALA A 535 -26.29 -3.70 2.69
CA ALA A 535 -26.72 -5.02 2.25
C ALA A 535 -25.66 -6.12 2.43
N TYR A 536 -24.37 -5.75 2.51
CA TYR A 536 -23.25 -6.69 2.52
C TYR A 536 -22.45 -6.68 3.83
N THR A 537 -22.65 -5.69 4.70
CA THR A 537 -21.91 -5.47 5.97
C THR A 537 -21.85 -6.66 6.93
N ARG A 538 -22.79 -7.61 6.85
CA ARG A 538 -22.82 -8.82 7.71
C ARG A 538 -22.34 -10.09 7.04
N ARG A 539 -21.80 -10.00 5.82
CA ARG A 539 -21.35 -11.14 5.02
C ARG A 539 -19.82 -11.25 5.04
N PRO A 540 -19.27 -12.47 4.89
CA PRO A 540 -17.83 -12.66 4.78
C PRO A 540 -17.28 -12.11 3.47
N SER A 541 -16.13 -11.44 3.49
CA SER A 541 -15.35 -11.22 2.26
C SER A 541 -14.64 -12.50 1.82
N VAL A 542 -14.19 -13.33 2.76
CA VAL A 542 -13.57 -14.64 2.48
C VAL A 542 -14.33 -15.73 3.22
N LEU A 543 -14.74 -16.77 2.51
CA LEU A 543 -15.36 -17.97 3.06
C LEU A 543 -14.52 -19.20 2.68
N VAL A 544 -13.96 -19.88 3.68
CA VAL A 544 -13.21 -21.13 3.55
C VAL A 544 -14.00 -22.20 4.29
N GLU A 545 -14.67 -23.08 3.55
CA GLU A 545 -15.40 -24.21 4.12
C GLU A 545 -14.57 -25.50 4.15
N LEU A 546 -13.45 -25.52 3.43
CA LEU A 546 -12.63 -26.72 3.27
C LEU A 546 -11.81 -27.01 4.54
N PRO A 547 -12.01 -28.17 5.20
CA PRO A 547 -11.23 -28.54 6.38
C PRO A 547 -9.77 -28.81 6.01
N GLY A 548 -8.83 -28.46 6.91
CA GLY A 548 -7.40 -28.66 6.72
C GLY A 548 -6.69 -27.65 5.81
N LEU A 549 -7.42 -26.69 5.20
CA LEU A 549 -6.82 -25.64 4.39
C LEU A 549 -5.98 -24.67 5.23
N GLU A 550 -4.85 -24.23 4.68
CA GLU A 550 -4.02 -23.16 5.22
C GLU A 550 -4.34 -21.82 4.53
N PHE A 551 -4.99 -20.92 5.25
CA PHE A 551 -5.24 -19.55 4.81
C PHE A 551 -4.13 -18.61 5.31
N ARG A 552 -3.53 -17.84 4.41
CA ARG A 552 -2.51 -16.84 4.73
C ARG A 552 -2.88 -15.49 4.16
N ALA A 553 -2.69 -14.43 4.95
CA ALA A 553 -2.76 -13.08 4.44
C ALA A 553 -1.63 -12.19 4.99
N GLN A 554 -1.09 -11.34 4.12
CA GLN A 554 -0.02 -10.40 4.47
C GLN A 554 -0.27 -9.07 3.79
N GLN A 555 0.00 -7.97 4.51
CA GLN A 555 -0.11 -6.61 3.99
C GLN A 555 -1.40 -6.33 3.22
N SER A 556 -2.52 -6.88 3.70
CA SER A 556 -3.80 -6.88 3.01
C SER A 556 -4.89 -6.16 3.81
N ILE A 557 -5.90 -5.65 3.10
CA ILE A 557 -7.12 -5.08 3.67
C ILE A 557 -8.26 -6.04 3.35
N LEU A 558 -8.82 -6.67 4.36
CA LEU A 558 -9.81 -7.73 4.24
C LEU A 558 -11.10 -7.33 4.96
N GLY A 559 -12.23 -7.86 4.49
CA GLY A 559 -13.46 -7.86 5.28
C GLY A 559 -13.55 -9.08 6.20
N GLY A 560 -14.77 -9.43 6.63
CA GLY A 560 -14.99 -10.59 7.50
C GLY A 560 -14.44 -11.90 6.91
N LEU A 561 -13.76 -12.69 7.73
CA LEU A 561 -13.12 -13.95 7.37
C LEU A 561 -13.85 -15.12 8.03
N TRP A 562 -14.49 -15.96 7.23
CA TRP A 562 -15.19 -17.15 7.73
C TRP A 562 -14.37 -18.37 7.35
N VAL A 563 -13.73 -18.99 8.33
CA VAL A 563 -12.74 -20.05 8.09
C VAL A 563 -13.11 -21.27 8.92
N ASP A 564 -13.33 -22.40 8.25
CA ASP A 564 -13.75 -23.65 8.86
C ASP A 564 -12.91 -24.01 10.09
N ARG A 565 -13.56 -24.66 11.06
CA ARG A 565 -12.96 -24.99 12.36
C ARG A 565 -11.70 -25.85 12.23
N GLU A 566 -11.60 -26.69 11.21
CA GLU A 566 -10.47 -27.58 10.98
C GLU A 566 -9.42 -26.97 10.04
N ALA A 567 -9.66 -25.77 9.50
CA ALA A 567 -8.68 -24.99 8.76
C ALA A 567 -7.82 -24.12 9.69
N THR A 568 -6.77 -23.51 9.14
CA THR A 568 -5.87 -22.59 9.85
C THR A 568 -5.82 -21.24 9.14
N ALA A 569 -5.70 -20.15 9.90
CA ALA A 569 -5.61 -18.80 9.37
C ALA A 569 -4.42 -18.06 10.00
N SER A 570 -3.51 -17.55 9.17
CA SER A 570 -2.38 -16.74 9.61
C SER A 570 -2.40 -15.39 8.89
N VAL A 571 -2.53 -14.30 9.64
CA VAL A 571 -2.63 -12.95 9.10
C VAL A 571 -1.54 -12.07 9.71
N SER A 572 -0.84 -11.32 8.87
CA SER A 572 0.25 -10.43 9.28
C SER A 572 0.13 -9.05 8.65
N ASP A 573 0.44 -7.99 9.42
CA ASP A 573 0.54 -6.61 8.94
C ASP A 573 -0.68 -6.16 8.12
N SER A 574 -1.87 -6.54 8.56
CA SER A 574 -3.11 -6.44 7.77
C SER A 574 -4.27 -5.85 8.57
N ILE A 575 -5.29 -5.37 7.85
CA ILE A 575 -6.54 -4.90 8.42
C ILE A 575 -7.64 -5.94 8.13
N ILE A 576 -8.38 -6.35 9.15
CA ILE A 576 -9.60 -7.14 9.01
C ILE A 576 -10.75 -6.27 9.49
N ASP A 577 -11.63 -5.84 8.59
CA ASP A 577 -12.67 -4.87 8.89
C ASP A 577 -14.06 -5.41 8.58
N ALA A 578 -14.80 -5.74 9.63
CA ALA A 578 -16.20 -6.15 9.56
C ALA A 578 -17.17 -4.96 9.45
N THR A 579 -16.69 -3.77 9.10
CA THR A 579 -17.40 -2.48 8.94
C THR A 579 -17.97 -1.87 10.23
N ASP A 580 -17.99 -2.62 11.32
CA ASP A 580 -18.50 -2.21 12.63
C ASP A 580 -17.85 -3.04 13.76
N ARG A 581 -17.66 -2.47 14.96
CA ARG A 581 -17.10 -3.19 16.12
C ARG A 581 -17.94 -4.39 16.55
N ALA A 582 -19.26 -4.32 16.37
CA ALA A 582 -20.20 -5.41 16.62
C ALA A 582 -20.40 -6.32 15.39
N GLY A 583 -19.75 -6.02 14.26
CA GLY A 583 -19.63 -6.89 13.10
C GLY A 583 -18.88 -8.18 13.41
N VAL A 584 -18.81 -9.10 12.45
CA VAL A 584 -18.12 -10.40 12.61
C VAL A 584 -16.89 -10.41 11.72
N ALA A 585 -15.72 -10.27 12.35
CA ALA A 585 -14.43 -10.25 11.67
C ALA A 585 -13.86 -11.64 11.43
N TYR A 586 -14.02 -12.57 12.39
CA TYR A 586 -13.55 -13.95 12.24
C TYR A 586 -14.45 -14.96 12.94
N VAL A 587 -14.90 -15.99 12.22
CA VAL A 587 -15.76 -17.07 12.74
C VAL A 587 -15.64 -18.30 11.84
N GLY A 588 -16.15 -19.47 12.25
CA GLY A 588 -16.25 -20.62 11.36
C GLY A 588 -17.50 -20.55 10.49
N ARG A 589 -18.64 -20.30 11.13
CA ARG A 589 -19.94 -20.09 10.50
C ARG A 589 -20.90 -19.44 11.48
N ILE A 590 -21.98 -18.87 10.96
CA ILE A 590 -23.16 -18.45 11.73
C ILE A 590 -24.34 -19.29 11.25
N ASP A 591 -25.01 -19.98 12.16
CA ASP A 591 -26.18 -20.79 11.83
C ASP A 591 -27.32 -19.87 11.34
N PRO A 592 -27.84 -20.06 10.12
CA PRO A 592 -28.84 -19.16 9.54
C PRO A 592 -30.21 -19.23 10.24
N GLY A 593 -30.52 -20.32 10.95
CA GLY A 593 -31.78 -20.49 11.67
C GLY A 593 -31.74 -19.95 13.09
N THR A 594 -30.62 -20.12 13.79
CA THR A 594 -30.47 -19.74 15.20
C THR A 594 -29.61 -18.50 15.44
N SER A 595 -28.91 -18.01 14.41
CA SER A 595 -27.89 -16.95 14.49
C SER A 595 -26.73 -17.26 15.44
N GLN A 596 -26.57 -18.53 15.84
CA GLN A 596 -25.50 -18.96 16.75
C GLN A 596 -24.17 -19.09 15.99
N PRO A 597 -23.07 -18.50 16.49
CA PRO A 597 -21.76 -18.62 15.87
C PRO A 597 -21.08 -19.93 16.26
N ALA A 598 -20.29 -20.49 15.34
CA ALA A 598 -19.38 -21.61 15.60
C ALA A 598 -17.93 -21.15 15.49
N ALA A 599 -17.05 -21.75 16.30
CA ALA A 599 -15.63 -21.38 16.33
C ALA A 599 -14.99 -21.59 14.96
N GLY A 600 -14.24 -20.59 14.48
CA GLY A 600 -13.41 -20.73 13.28
C GLY A 600 -12.16 -21.56 13.53
N GLY A 601 -11.36 -21.70 12.49
CA GLY A 601 -10.05 -22.34 12.52
C GLY A 601 -9.08 -21.81 13.59
N ALA A 602 -7.90 -22.42 13.67
CA ALA A 602 -6.84 -21.87 14.51
C ALA A 602 -6.33 -20.56 13.88
N LEU A 603 -6.23 -19.50 14.68
CA LEU A 603 -5.93 -18.14 14.22
C LEU A 603 -4.59 -17.65 14.77
N THR A 604 -3.74 -17.16 13.86
CA THR A 604 -2.51 -16.41 14.13
C THR A 604 -2.66 -14.99 13.61
N LEU A 605 -2.39 -13.99 14.44
CA LEU A 605 -2.40 -12.57 14.08
C LEU A 605 -1.08 -11.92 14.53
N GLN A 606 -0.43 -11.17 13.64
CA GLN A 606 0.76 -10.40 13.97
C GLN A 606 0.68 -9.00 13.35
N GLY A 607 0.78 -7.94 14.15
CA GLY A 607 0.72 -6.58 13.62
C GLY A 607 -0.58 -6.29 12.89
N CYS A 608 -1.73 -6.77 13.37
CA CYS A 608 -3.03 -6.60 12.68
C CYS A 608 -3.97 -5.67 13.43
N THR A 609 -4.78 -4.90 12.69
CA THR A 609 -5.95 -4.21 13.25
C THR A 609 -7.21 -4.97 12.84
N VAL A 610 -7.95 -5.47 13.82
CA VAL A 610 -9.20 -6.23 13.60
C VAL A 610 -10.36 -5.42 14.14
N ILE A 611 -11.29 -5.04 13.26
CA ILE A 611 -12.52 -4.32 13.60
C ILE A 611 -13.67 -5.33 13.49
N GLY A 612 -14.26 -5.67 14.62
CA GLY A 612 -15.32 -6.67 14.71
C GLY A 612 -14.94 -7.88 15.57
N LYS A 613 -15.96 -8.67 15.91
CA LYS A 613 -15.84 -9.82 16.80
C LYS A 613 -15.09 -10.98 16.17
N VAL A 614 -14.40 -11.72 17.03
CA VAL A 614 -13.55 -12.85 16.65
C VAL A 614 -13.89 -14.04 17.53
N TYR A 615 -14.22 -15.16 16.88
CA TYR A 615 -14.41 -16.45 17.53
C TYR A 615 -13.64 -17.56 16.82
N ALA A 616 -12.56 -18.03 17.46
CA ALA A 616 -11.67 -19.04 16.91
C ALA A 616 -11.59 -20.28 17.81
N SER A 617 -11.23 -21.43 17.23
CA SER A 617 -11.01 -22.66 17.99
C SER A 617 -9.77 -22.56 18.88
N LEU A 618 -8.74 -21.85 18.41
CA LEU A 618 -7.47 -21.60 19.08
C LEU A 618 -6.90 -20.26 18.61
N PHE A 619 -6.35 -19.47 19.54
CA PHE A 619 -5.45 -18.37 19.20
C PHE A 619 -4.00 -18.87 19.31
N ALA A 620 -3.41 -19.29 18.19
CA ALA A 620 -2.08 -19.88 18.19
C ALA A 620 -1.03 -18.84 18.63
N LEU A 621 -1.08 -17.65 18.03
CA LEU A 621 -0.35 -16.47 18.46
C LEU A 621 -1.12 -15.21 18.06
N VAL A 622 -1.32 -14.28 18.99
CA VAL A 622 -1.79 -12.92 18.70
C VAL A 622 -0.78 -11.95 19.28
N SER A 623 -0.08 -11.18 18.44
CA SER A 623 1.04 -10.32 18.84
C SER A 623 0.98 -8.96 18.15
N ASN A 624 1.21 -7.88 18.89
CA ASN A 624 1.26 -6.51 18.35
C ASN A 624 -0.04 -6.09 17.63
N CYS A 625 -1.20 -6.62 18.04
CA CYS A 625 -2.47 -6.40 17.37
C CYS A 625 -3.38 -5.43 18.11
N ILE A 626 -4.30 -4.79 17.38
CA ILE A 626 -5.46 -4.10 17.96
C ILE A 626 -6.72 -4.91 17.64
N LEU A 627 -7.38 -5.43 18.67
CA LEU A 627 -8.64 -6.18 18.55
C LEU A 627 -9.77 -5.24 19.00
N TRP A 628 -10.36 -4.54 18.04
CA TRP A 628 -11.38 -3.52 18.26
C TRP A 628 -12.79 -4.10 18.04
N ALA A 629 -13.36 -4.67 19.10
CA ALA A 629 -14.60 -5.42 19.02
C ALA A 629 -15.54 -5.09 20.19
N GLU A 630 -16.84 -5.24 19.99
CA GLU A 630 -17.83 -5.18 21.05
C GLU A 630 -18.99 -6.16 20.80
N ARG A 631 -19.81 -6.41 21.82
CA ARG A 631 -21.06 -7.16 21.68
C ARG A 631 -22.21 -6.19 21.64
N SER A 632 -23.09 -6.30 20.66
CA SER A 632 -24.30 -5.46 20.63
C SER A 632 -25.25 -5.81 21.78
N GLN A 633 -26.07 -4.84 22.19
CA GLN A 633 -27.05 -5.04 23.26
C GLN A 633 -28.04 -6.18 22.94
N ALA A 634 -28.41 -6.32 21.67
CA ALA A 634 -29.30 -7.40 21.19
C ALA A 634 -28.66 -8.79 21.38
N GLU A 635 -27.36 -8.92 21.16
CA GLU A 635 -26.64 -10.18 21.31
C GLU A 635 -26.46 -10.60 22.78
N GLN A 636 -26.30 -9.61 23.66
CA GLN A 636 -26.23 -9.82 25.11
C GLN A 636 -27.61 -10.20 25.69
N ALA A 637 -28.69 -9.66 25.15
CA ALA A 637 -30.05 -9.90 25.62
C ALA A 637 -30.67 -11.22 25.11
N ALA A 638 -30.10 -11.83 24.07
CA ALA A 638 -30.56 -13.13 23.56
C ALA A 638 -30.43 -14.24 24.62
N VAL A 639 -31.35 -15.21 24.60
CA VAL A 639 -31.37 -16.35 25.54
C VAL A 639 -31.41 -17.68 24.77
N PRO A 640 -30.33 -18.49 24.79
CA PRO A 640 -29.01 -18.17 25.34
C PRO A 640 -28.33 -17.02 24.56
N PRO A 641 -27.34 -16.32 25.17
CA PRO A 641 -26.61 -15.25 24.48
C PRO A 641 -26.00 -15.74 23.17
N LEU A 642 -26.08 -14.92 22.11
CA LEU A 642 -25.49 -15.28 20.81
C LEU A 642 -23.96 -15.29 20.88
N TRP A 643 -23.37 -14.40 21.68
CA TRP A 643 -21.92 -14.26 21.83
C TRP A 643 -21.54 -14.22 23.31
N GLN A 644 -20.66 -15.14 23.74
CA GLN A 644 -20.17 -15.17 25.12
C GLN A 644 -19.20 -14.01 25.43
N ALA A 645 -18.39 -13.62 24.45
CA ALA A 645 -17.47 -12.48 24.49
C ALA A 645 -17.27 -11.92 23.07
N ALA A 646 -16.79 -10.68 22.95
CA ALA A 646 -16.45 -10.09 21.65
C ALA A 646 -15.20 -10.74 21.02
N LEU A 647 -14.27 -11.19 21.87
CA LEU A 647 -13.08 -11.94 21.50
C LEU A 647 -13.08 -13.25 22.29
N TRP A 648 -13.19 -14.38 21.58
CA TRP A 648 -13.48 -15.67 22.18
C TRP A 648 -12.64 -16.79 21.56
N THR A 649 -12.00 -17.61 22.40
CA THR A 649 -11.44 -18.91 21.98
C THR A 649 -12.03 -20.10 22.75
N LEU A 650 -12.14 -21.25 22.07
CA LEU A 650 -12.51 -22.51 22.71
C LEU A 650 -11.37 -23.10 23.55
N ARG A 651 -10.15 -23.13 23.02
CA ARG A 651 -8.98 -23.72 23.69
C ARG A 651 -8.18 -22.64 24.40
N ARG A 652 -8.28 -22.62 25.73
CA ARG A 652 -7.58 -21.65 26.59
C ARG A 652 -6.26 -22.15 27.18
N GLN A 653 -6.00 -23.45 27.07
CA GLN A 653 -4.79 -24.11 27.61
C GLN A 653 -3.62 -24.10 26.62
N GLU A 654 -3.87 -23.71 25.37
CA GLU A 654 -2.92 -23.69 24.26
C GLU A 654 -2.87 -22.26 23.68
N GLY A 655 -1.71 -21.86 23.15
CA GLY A 655 -1.52 -20.55 22.51
C GLY A 655 -1.23 -19.39 23.45
N CYS A 656 -1.03 -18.20 22.88
CA CYS A 656 -0.69 -16.98 23.62
C CYS A 656 -1.20 -15.72 22.93
N VAL A 657 -1.65 -14.74 23.73
CA VAL A 657 -1.94 -13.38 23.30
C VAL A 657 -0.97 -12.45 24.01
N ARG A 658 -0.26 -11.59 23.28
CA ARG A 658 0.77 -10.71 23.85
C ARG A 658 0.83 -9.34 23.17
N PHE A 659 1.28 -8.33 23.90
CA PHE A 659 1.55 -6.98 23.36
C PHE A 659 0.41 -6.43 22.48
N SER A 660 -0.83 -6.69 22.86
CA SER A 660 -2.01 -6.42 22.03
C SER A 660 -3.09 -5.71 22.83
N TYR A 661 -3.90 -4.93 22.14
CA TYR A 661 -5.10 -4.30 22.70
C TYR A 661 -6.29 -5.24 22.60
N LEU A 662 -7.02 -5.44 23.70
CA LEU A 662 -8.08 -6.44 23.84
C LEU A 662 -9.39 -5.81 24.31
N PRO A 663 -10.54 -6.26 23.79
CA PRO A 663 -11.85 -5.76 24.21
C PRO A 663 -12.21 -6.28 25.61
N THR A 664 -13.18 -5.63 26.25
CA THR A 664 -13.68 -6.07 27.57
C THR A 664 -14.17 -7.52 27.56
N GLU A 665 -14.00 -8.20 28.70
CA GLU A 665 -14.52 -9.57 28.95
C GLU A 665 -14.05 -10.63 27.93
N ALA A 666 -12.90 -10.42 27.28
CA ALA A 666 -12.36 -11.38 26.32
C ALA A 666 -12.04 -12.75 26.96
N ILE A 667 -12.41 -13.83 26.29
CA ILE A 667 -12.16 -15.21 26.71
C ILE A 667 -10.96 -15.75 25.93
N LEU A 668 -9.79 -15.73 26.57
CA LEU A 668 -8.48 -15.88 25.92
C LEU A 668 -7.61 -16.98 26.57
N PRO A 669 -6.55 -17.44 25.86
CA PRO A 669 -5.46 -18.20 26.48
C PRO A 669 -4.56 -17.27 27.30
N ARG A 670 -3.32 -17.69 27.62
CA ARG A 670 -2.39 -16.90 28.43
C ARG A 670 -2.09 -15.55 27.79
N GLN A 671 -2.19 -14.51 28.59
CA GLN A 671 -1.94 -13.12 28.20
C GLN A 671 -0.57 -12.65 28.70
N PHE A 672 0.13 -11.83 27.92
CA PHE A 672 1.40 -11.22 28.30
C PHE A 672 1.51 -9.77 27.84
N GLN A 673 1.60 -8.82 28.79
CA GLN A 673 1.75 -7.39 28.49
C GLN A 673 0.70 -6.83 27.50
N CYS A 674 -0.55 -7.27 27.63
CA CYS A 674 -1.68 -6.75 26.87
C CYS A 674 -2.32 -5.55 27.56
N VAL A 675 -2.93 -4.68 26.76
CA VAL A 675 -3.79 -3.59 27.24
C VAL A 675 -5.25 -4.05 27.11
N GLN A 676 -5.98 -4.09 28.21
CA GLN A 676 -7.40 -4.44 28.19
C GLN A 676 -8.27 -3.19 28.29
N GLU A 677 -9.28 -3.11 27.44
CA GLU A 677 -10.33 -2.11 27.50
C GLU A 677 -11.00 -2.11 28.89
N SER A 678 -11.18 -0.93 29.46
CA SER A 678 -11.90 -0.70 30.71
C SER A 678 -12.24 0.79 30.83
N GLN A 679 -13.16 1.16 31.72
CA GLN A 679 -13.55 2.57 31.93
C GLN A 679 -12.37 3.51 32.28
N THR A 680 -11.28 2.96 32.82
CA THR A 680 -10.08 3.70 33.22
C THR A 680 -8.85 3.35 32.38
N SER A 681 -8.98 2.42 31.43
CA SER A 681 -7.87 1.99 30.58
C SER A 681 -7.71 2.93 29.37
N PRO A 682 -6.47 3.04 28.84
CA PRO A 682 -6.25 3.71 27.57
C PRO A 682 -6.93 2.95 26.42
N GLU A 683 -7.55 3.68 25.48
CA GLU A 683 -8.21 3.14 24.28
C GLU A 683 -7.50 3.62 23.00
N PRO A 684 -7.53 2.84 21.90
CA PRO A 684 -7.01 3.27 20.61
C PRO A 684 -7.92 4.35 20.01
N TRP A 685 -7.34 5.48 19.61
CA TRP A 685 -8.08 6.54 18.93
C TRP A 685 -7.70 6.55 17.45
N PHE A 686 -8.63 6.16 16.59
CA PHE A 686 -8.43 6.15 15.15
C PHE A 686 -8.83 7.48 14.51
N ARG A 687 -8.05 7.95 13.53
CA ARG A 687 -8.40 9.10 12.67
C ARG A 687 -9.67 8.83 11.86
N SER A 688 -9.77 7.63 11.29
CA SER A 688 -10.95 7.15 10.57
C SER A 688 -10.99 5.62 10.60
N LEU A 689 -12.18 5.06 10.72
CA LEU A 689 -12.46 3.63 10.51
C LEU A 689 -13.22 3.38 9.21
N ARG A 690 -13.40 4.41 8.37
CA ARG A 690 -14.05 4.28 7.07
C ARG A 690 -13.01 4.00 5.99
N TYR A 691 -13.12 2.84 5.34
CA TYR A 691 -12.30 2.52 4.18
C TYR A 691 -12.50 3.57 3.07
N GLY A 692 -11.41 3.92 2.38
CA GLY A 692 -11.39 4.98 1.36
C GLY A 692 -11.03 6.38 1.88
N GLN A 693 -11.04 6.60 3.20
CA GLN A 693 -10.44 7.81 3.79
C GLN A 693 -8.90 7.67 3.86
N PRO A 694 -8.12 8.76 3.64
CA PRO A 694 -6.66 8.68 3.64
C PRO A 694 -6.05 8.14 4.94
N ASP A 695 -6.64 8.50 6.08
CA ASP A 695 -6.18 8.10 7.41
C ASP A 695 -6.84 6.81 7.94
N TYR A 696 -7.32 5.95 7.05
CA TYR A 696 -8.02 4.73 7.43
C TYR A 696 -7.16 3.84 8.35
N ALA A 697 -7.73 3.46 9.50
CA ALA A 697 -7.12 2.70 10.60
C ALA A 697 -5.86 3.32 11.22
N LYS A 698 -5.51 4.58 10.92
CA LYS A 698 -4.37 5.29 11.50
C LYS A 698 -4.68 5.71 12.93
N LEU A 699 -3.77 5.48 13.87
CA LEU A 699 -3.89 6.02 15.22
C LEU A 699 -3.63 7.54 15.25
N PHE A 700 -4.36 8.25 16.11
CA PHE A 700 -4.04 9.62 16.47
C PHE A 700 -2.72 9.67 17.24
N ALA A 701 -1.93 10.72 17.01
CA ALA A 701 -0.70 10.96 17.78
C ALA A 701 -0.95 11.10 19.29
N ALA A 702 -2.16 11.56 19.68
CA ALA A 702 -2.59 11.66 21.07
C ALA A 702 -3.04 10.33 21.70
N THR A 703 -3.08 9.23 20.93
CA THR A 703 -3.38 7.90 21.47
C THR A 703 -2.36 7.56 22.55
N PRO A 704 -2.76 6.99 23.70
CA PRO A 704 -1.86 6.74 24.81
C PRO A 704 -0.66 5.85 24.45
N ASP A 705 0.49 6.11 25.06
CA ASP A 705 1.74 5.38 24.83
C ASP A 705 1.64 3.89 25.14
N ALA A 706 0.72 3.47 26.01
CA ALA A 706 0.43 2.06 26.25
C ALA A 706 0.00 1.30 24.98
N ILE A 707 -0.47 2.01 23.95
CA ILE A 707 -0.88 1.46 22.65
C ILE A 707 0.09 1.92 21.56
N ARG A 708 0.44 3.22 21.51
CA ARG A 708 1.39 3.74 20.51
C ARG A 708 2.80 3.19 20.68
N ARG A 709 3.22 2.78 21.88
CA ARG A 709 4.56 2.23 22.18
C ARG A 709 4.47 0.89 22.91
N GLY A 710 3.34 0.21 22.78
CA GLY A 710 3.03 -0.99 23.56
C GLY A 710 3.32 -2.32 22.87
N ALA A 711 3.81 -2.29 21.63
CA ALA A 711 4.31 -3.49 20.95
C ALA A 711 5.58 -4.03 21.64
N ASP A 712 5.98 -5.25 21.28
CA ASP A 712 7.14 -5.93 21.88
C ASP A 712 8.49 -5.22 21.67
N ASP A 713 8.59 -4.41 20.62
CA ASP A 713 9.75 -3.58 20.25
C ASP A 713 9.58 -2.10 20.58
N ALA A 714 8.59 -1.74 21.41
CA ALA A 714 8.16 -0.38 21.70
C ALA A 714 7.59 0.39 20.48
N GLY A 715 7.23 -0.32 19.41
CA GLY A 715 6.45 0.18 18.29
C GLY A 715 4.95 0.31 18.58
N GLU A 716 4.22 0.73 17.55
CA GLU A 716 2.77 0.89 17.58
C GLU A 716 2.09 -0.47 17.43
N MET A 717 1.00 -0.73 18.17
CA MET A 717 0.16 -1.90 17.94
C MET A 717 -0.74 -1.71 16.70
N GLY A 718 -1.06 -2.78 15.98
CA GLY A 718 -2.03 -2.78 14.88
C GLY A 718 -1.39 -2.91 13.50
N ALA A 719 -2.19 -2.71 12.46
CA ALA A 719 -1.85 -2.92 11.04
C ALA A 719 -0.60 -2.15 10.58
N PHE A 720 -0.28 -1.02 11.22
CA PHE A 720 0.85 -0.17 10.85
C PHE A 720 2.07 -0.35 11.75
N HIS A 721 2.09 -1.42 12.57
CA HIS A 721 3.22 -1.77 13.43
C HIS A 721 4.55 -1.77 12.68
N PHE A 722 4.58 -2.39 11.48
CA PHE A 722 5.77 -2.48 10.63
C PHE A 722 6.35 -1.12 10.18
N LEU A 723 5.60 -0.02 10.28
CA LEU A 723 6.11 1.33 9.99
C LEU A 723 7.01 1.90 11.10
N LEU A 724 6.98 1.32 12.30
CA LEU A 724 7.76 1.76 13.47
C LEU A 724 7.72 3.28 13.70
N ALA A 725 6.59 3.92 13.41
CA ALA A 725 6.40 5.38 13.50
C ALA A 725 6.80 5.98 14.87
N PRO A 726 6.50 5.35 16.02
CA PRO A 726 6.94 5.85 17.33
C PRO A 726 8.46 5.80 17.53
N LEU A 727 9.14 4.80 16.93
CA LEU A 727 10.60 4.70 16.99
C LEU A 727 11.24 5.81 16.14
N ARG A 728 10.71 6.05 14.93
CA ARG A 728 11.11 7.18 14.08
C ARG A 728 10.93 8.54 14.79
N GLU A 729 9.81 8.72 15.48
CA GLU A 729 9.55 9.92 16.28
C GLU A 729 10.56 10.09 17.42
N THR A 730 10.86 8.99 18.12
CA THR A 730 11.81 8.98 19.25
C THR A 730 13.21 9.35 18.78
N ASP A 731 13.67 8.75 17.67
CA ASP A 731 14.96 9.07 17.07
C ASP A 731 15.01 10.54 16.64
N LEU A 732 13.97 11.03 15.95
CA LEU A 732 13.89 12.43 15.57
C LEU A 732 13.98 13.37 16.78
N ARG A 733 13.28 13.09 17.89
CA ARG A 733 13.36 13.91 19.11
C ARG A 733 14.76 13.96 19.69
N VAL A 734 15.46 12.82 19.74
CA VAL A 734 16.85 12.75 20.22
C VAL A 734 17.77 13.56 19.31
N ARG A 735 17.63 13.39 17.99
CA ARG A 735 18.45 14.09 16.99
C ARG A 735 18.21 15.59 16.98
N LEU A 736 16.97 16.05 17.06
CA LEU A 736 16.66 17.49 17.06
C LEU A 736 17.35 18.23 18.21
N GLN A 737 17.49 17.60 19.39
CA GLN A 737 18.21 18.20 20.52
C GLN A 737 19.69 18.49 20.21
N GLU A 738 20.32 17.69 19.35
CA GLU A 738 21.71 17.93 18.94
C GLU A 738 21.83 19.17 18.06
N TYR A 739 20.87 19.44 17.18
CA TYR A 739 20.96 20.49 16.16
C TYR A 739 20.21 21.79 16.49
N LEU A 740 19.41 21.78 17.55
CA LEU A 740 18.62 22.94 17.99
C LEU A 740 19.53 24.09 18.48
N PRO A 741 19.25 25.35 18.09
CA PRO A 741 19.90 26.52 18.69
C PRO A 741 19.64 26.63 20.20
N ALA A 742 20.64 27.13 20.93
CA ALA A 742 20.50 27.35 22.37
C ALA A 742 19.38 28.35 22.69
N GLY A 743 18.51 27.99 23.64
CA GLY A 743 17.39 28.82 24.08
C GLY A 743 16.11 28.69 23.23
N LEU A 744 16.10 27.87 22.18
CA LEU A 744 14.89 27.50 21.46
C LEU A 744 14.30 26.19 21.99
N GLU A 745 13.00 26.00 21.79
CA GLU A 745 12.24 24.78 22.04
C GLU A 745 11.55 24.36 20.74
N PHE A 746 11.41 23.06 20.50
CA PHE A 746 10.67 22.55 19.34
C PHE A 746 9.42 21.77 19.75
N GLY A 747 8.42 21.75 18.88
CA GLY A 747 7.28 20.84 18.94
C GLY A 747 7.11 20.10 17.62
N ILE A 748 6.72 18.84 17.68
CA ILE A 748 6.42 18.01 16.51
C ILE A 748 4.91 18.00 16.30
N PHE A 749 4.46 18.27 15.08
CA PHE A 749 3.06 18.30 14.68
C PHE A 749 2.84 17.41 13.47
N TYR A 750 1.69 16.74 13.41
CA TYR A 750 1.33 15.83 12.33
C TYR A 750 0.25 16.43 11.44
N GLU A 751 0.54 16.54 10.14
CA GLU A 751 -0.40 16.93 9.09
C GLU A 751 -0.91 15.67 8.37
N THR A 752 -2.20 15.65 8.03
CA THR A 752 -2.91 14.54 7.35
C THR A 752 -4.07 15.05 6.51
#